data_AF-A0A945JVX0-F1
#
_entry.id   AF-A0A945JVX0-F1
#
_cell.length_a   1.000
_cell.length_b   1.000
_cell.length_c   1.000
_cell.angle_alpha   90.00
_cell.angle_beta   90.00
_cell.angle_gamma   90.00
#
_symmetry.space_group_name_H-M   'P 1'
#
loop_
_entity.id
_entity.type
_entity.pdbx_description
1 polymer ?
#
loop_
_entity_poly.entity_id
_entity_poly.type
_entity_poly.pdbx_seq_one_letter_code
_entity_poly.pdbx_strand_id
1 'polypeptide(L)'
;MTQTTHQHKQDISTPTQVVQIDVGGSVDGVMTRDPIGYGPYDQTWENMVGVSLENVGDEAVIDPWISVDGRCRWRSLEEILAGILTPQMNDAAKARAIWEFARTHRYHSTTGDDEVKDTVKMLNVYGYTLCWDEAYTVSNLWQAAGLKIRRGLPHGHCTTEVYYDDDYHLLDSDEHLLILDRDNQTIASEAQISRDHDLMKRAHTYGILSGESRETSESAASLFCHQGPRSGGRPRVGDHTMSLVLRPGEKLAWGWTENGKYHGFGQAPPRYANGKQHWSVPLTDTRWALSTNNVLVEETGLAAQAEGQIIFEMRSPYVVVGGRMQIELEGSGALSAQRVEDDSWTPIEPSAEPGAEGTTIDLDPLLPAAAVPCYGVRVRVQGNSWVLRKLQIEADLQMAPLSLPTLRLGSNQVTYTDCSEARHMRLRCQWLERNDWTAPPMVEGLAPNAGKPQLTSCVRLGWNPTPEAMDYHVRLGTDEDVDLALSPVFDKLVSRTTSAGQCFWTVPEEGLLNPDTDYYWKVRARSAQGVWGPWSQAAHLRVLAPGIPLQVHLEMNWPERCGRLHWRPNPQGNEPLAYEIHGSDERGFSARRGDYEIYLGNQGGSERQTVPGNLVAVVDADADARGDSDSGSLGHMVIGPQVDLHMQHPFYRVVAVDADGVRSGPSQMVEAPHPFVTTPLPRQIPANEATIIQLHSLRSRGDLRAVSDGPRRYRQAFRDGEQLEFLLDEGPDWIHLDATTGVLTMSPPVQGALGNHTVTLRIRSNQGDADVIGWDVDVQPVSPATEDAI
;
A
#
# COMPACT_ATOMS: atom_id res chain seq x y z
N MET A 1 3.61 -4.53 43.77
CA MET A 1 3.13 -5.15 42.52
C MET A 1 2.72 -4.02 41.60
N THR A 2 3.28 -3.91 40.40
CA THR A 2 3.02 -2.80 39.47
C THR A 2 1.74 -3.00 38.64
N GLN A 3 1.26 -4.24 38.56
CA GLN A 3 0.06 -4.64 37.84
C GLN A 3 -0.91 -5.38 38.76
N THR A 4 -2.21 -5.20 38.51
CA THR A 4 -3.30 -5.89 39.21
C THR A 4 -4.13 -6.68 38.21
N THR A 5 -4.45 -7.93 38.52
CA THR A 5 -5.29 -8.78 37.66
C THR A 5 -6.75 -8.67 38.07
N HIS A 6 -7.61 -8.48 37.09
CA HIS A 6 -9.05 -8.37 37.25
C HIS A 6 -9.75 -9.45 36.41
N GLN A 7 -10.93 -9.86 36.88
CA GLN A 7 -11.75 -10.84 36.19
C GLN A 7 -13.22 -10.48 36.31
N HIS A 8 -13.95 -10.65 35.21
CA HIS A 8 -15.40 -10.64 35.18
C HIS A 8 -15.91 -12.01 34.74
N LYS A 9 -17.03 -12.45 35.33
CA LYS A 9 -17.72 -13.69 34.98
C LYS A 9 -19.23 -13.46 34.98
N GLN A 10 -19.90 -13.85 33.91
CA GLN A 10 -21.34 -13.71 33.75
C GLN A 10 -21.93 -14.99 33.13
N ASP A 11 -22.99 -15.51 33.76
CA ASP A 11 -23.81 -16.56 33.16
C ASP A 11 -24.92 -15.90 32.33
N ILE A 12 -25.20 -16.43 31.13
CA ILE A 12 -26.02 -15.82 30.09
C ILE A 12 -27.10 -16.83 29.66
N SER A 13 -28.35 -16.39 29.70
CA SER A 13 -29.52 -17.16 29.30
C SER A 13 -30.41 -16.43 28.28
N THR A 14 -29.97 -15.27 27.79
CA THR A 14 -30.70 -14.43 26.82
C THR A 14 -29.95 -14.34 25.49
N PRO A 15 -30.65 -14.21 24.34
CA PRO A 15 -30.05 -14.13 23.00
C PRO A 15 -29.12 -12.95 22.80
N THR A 16 -29.28 -11.91 23.61
CA THR A 16 -28.39 -10.76 23.66
C THR A 16 -28.17 -10.40 25.11
N GLN A 17 -26.91 -10.21 25.49
CA GLN A 17 -26.55 -9.77 26.83
C GLN A 17 -25.49 -8.68 26.70
N VAL A 18 -25.74 -7.56 27.38
CA VAL A 18 -24.79 -6.45 27.48
C VAL A 18 -24.22 -6.44 28.89
N VAL A 19 -22.90 -6.35 28.98
CA VAL A 19 -22.13 -6.26 30.23
C VAL A 19 -21.26 -5.01 30.15
N GLN A 20 -21.34 -4.18 31.18
CA GLN A 20 -20.44 -3.04 31.34
C GLN A 20 -19.22 -3.48 32.15
N ILE A 21 -18.03 -3.21 31.63
CA ILE A 21 -16.75 -3.47 32.31
C ILE A 21 -15.96 -2.17 32.33
N ASP A 22 -15.68 -1.67 33.53
CA ASP A 22 -14.79 -0.52 33.73
C ASP A 22 -13.37 -1.02 33.93
N VAL A 23 -12.47 -0.63 33.01
CA VAL A 23 -11.04 -0.85 33.12
C VAL A 23 -10.42 0.39 33.74
N GLY A 24 -9.83 0.22 34.92
CA GLY A 24 -9.04 1.24 35.61
C GLY A 24 -7.60 1.30 35.10
N GLY A 25 -6.73 1.91 35.91
CA GLY A 25 -5.34 2.16 35.53
C GLY A 25 -5.13 3.49 34.82
N SER A 26 -3.98 3.63 34.17
CA SER A 26 -3.56 4.85 33.47
C SER A 26 -3.23 4.65 31.98
N VAL A 27 -3.15 3.39 31.52
CA VAL A 27 -2.81 3.00 30.15
C VAL A 27 -3.52 1.69 29.78
N ASP A 28 -3.74 1.45 28.49
CA ASP A 28 -4.21 0.17 27.93
C ASP A 28 -3.31 -0.32 26.78
N GLY A 29 -3.58 -1.53 26.26
CA GLY A 29 -2.78 -2.14 25.19
C GLY A 29 -2.81 -1.35 23.88
N VAL A 30 -3.95 -0.73 23.54
CA VAL A 30 -4.11 0.06 22.31
C VAL A 30 -3.29 1.34 22.38
N MET A 31 -3.23 2.00 23.55
CA MET A 31 -2.36 3.16 23.78
C MET A 31 -0.88 2.80 23.62
N THR A 32 -0.49 1.55 23.83
CA THR A 32 0.90 1.09 23.68
C THR A 32 1.23 0.50 22.31
N ARG A 33 0.27 0.54 21.38
CA ARG A 33 0.42 0.02 20.01
C ARG A 33 0.76 1.16 19.06
N ASP A 34 1.84 1.00 18.31
CA ASP A 34 2.20 1.92 17.25
C ASP A 34 1.17 1.91 16.11
N PRO A 35 1.10 2.98 15.30
CA PRO A 35 0.29 2.97 14.09
C PRO A 35 0.62 1.75 13.22
N ILE A 36 -0.41 1.19 12.59
CA ILE A 36 -0.24 0.05 11.69
C ILE A 36 0.36 0.55 10.36
N GLY A 37 1.44 -0.09 9.92
CA GLY A 37 2.18 0.24 8.70
C GLY A 37 2.34 -0.97 7.79
N TYR A 38 3.16 -0.82 6.74
CA TYR A 38 3.53 -1.94 5.86
C TYR A 38 4.26 -3.04 6.63
N GLY A 39 5.24 -2.66 7.44
CA GLY A 39 5.92 -3.58 8.33
C GLY A 39 5.09 -3.91 9.58
N PRO A 40 5.48 -4.95 10.33
CA PRO A 40 4.84 -5.27 11.61
C PRO A 40 4.93 -4.08 12.56
N TYR A 41 3.82 -3.78 13.22
CA TYR A 41 3.73 -2.73 14.23
C TYR A 41 4.35 -3.18 15.56
N ASP A 42 4.76 -2.25 16.41
CA ASP A 42 5.18 -2.53 17.79
C ASP A 42 4.04 -2.30 18.79
N GLN A 43 4.05 -3.08 19.86
CA GLN A 43 3.09 -2.98 20.95
C GLN A 43 3.82 -3.37 22.24
N THR A 44 4.09 -2.40 23.10
CA THR A 44 4.97 -2.64 24.27
C THR A 44 4.25 -3.32 25.42
N TRP A 45 2.92 -3.30 25.44
CA TRP A 45 2.11 -3.96 26.46
C TRP A 45 0.70 -4.32 25.96
N GLU A 46 0.06 -5.28 26.60
CA GLU A 46 -1.32 -5.69 26.33
C GLU A 46 -2.02 -5.91 27.67
N ASN A 47 -3.17 -5.26 27.87
CA ASN A 47 -3.92 -5.37 29.10
C ASN A 47 -4.84 -6.59 29.10
N MET A 48 -5.22 -7.10 27.93
CA MET A 48 -6.05 -8.31 27.83
C MET A 48 -5.25 -9.57 28.13
N VAL A 49 -5.74 -10.36 29.08
CA VAL A 49 -5.19 -11.70 29.39
C VAL A 49 -5.96 -12.76 28.61
N GLY A 50 -7.28 -12.65 28.58
CA GLY A 50 -8.11 -13.57 27.81
C GLY A 50 -9.61 -13.31 27.95
N VAL A 51 -10.35 -13.76 26.94
CA VAL A 51 -11.81 -13.75 26.90
C VAL A 51 -12.29 -15.14 26.53
N SER A 52 -13.38 -15.61 27.12
CA SER A 52 -13.94 -16.91 26.72
C SER A 52 -15.46 -16.99 26.83
N LEU A 53 -16.04 -17.80 25.94
CA LEU A 53 -17.42 -18.27 25.96
C LEU A 53 -17.42 -19.78 26.19
N GLU A 54 -18.12 -20.23 27.22
CA GLU A 54 -18.26 -21.64 27.59
C GLU A 54 -19.75 -22.01 27.59
N ASN A 55 -20.14 -23.06 26.88
CA ASN A 55 -21.50 -23.60 26.98
C ASN A 55 -21.60 -24.51 28.20
N VAL A 56 -22.33 -24.04 29.20
CA VAL A 56 -22.56 -24.70 30.50
C VAL A 56 -23.99 -25.25 30.62
N GLY A 57 -24.72 -25.31 29.50
CA GLY A 57 -26.03 -25.93 29.40
C GLY A 57 -26.00 -27.28 28.71
N ASP A 58 -27.19 -27.76 28.39
CA ASP A 58 -27.42 -29.11 27.83
C ASP A 58 -27.79 -29.07 26.33
N GLU A 59 -27.92 -27.89 25.74
CA GLU A 59 -28.26 -27.70 24.32
C GLU A 59 -27.15 -26.97 23.57
N ALA A 60 -27.06 -27.21 22.25
CA ALA A 60 -26.09 -26.53 21.40
C ALA A 60 -26.43 -25.05 21.25
N VAL A 61 -25.40 -24.19 21.32
CA VAL A 61 -25.53 -22.75 21.08
C VAL A 61 -24.94 -22.42 19.71
N ILE A 62 -25.78 -21.87 18.85
CA ILE A 62 -25.47 -21.54 17.45
C ILE A 62 -24.96 -20.10 17.37
N ASP A 63 -23.79 -19.93 16.78
CA ASP A 63 -23.14 -18.65 16.50
C ASP A 63 -22.96 -17.72 17.70
N PRO A 64 -22.47 -18.22 18.86
CA PRO A 64 -22.17 -17.36 19.99
C PRO A 64 -20.98 -16.45 19.67
N TRP A 65 -21.13 -15.14 19.89
CA TRP A 65 -20.10 -14.14 19.61
C TRP A 65 -20.01 -13.07 20.69
N ILE A 66 -18.85 -12.41 20.79
CA ILE A 66 -18.62 -11.24 21.64
C ILE A 66 -18.10 -10.09 20.78
N SER A 67 -18.62 -8.89 21.04
CA SER A 67 -18.01 -7.63 20.59
C SER A 67 -17.81 -6.67 21.76
N VAL A 68 -16.77 -5.84 21.69
CA VAL A 68 -16.52 -4.77 22.65
C VAL A 68 -16.71 -3.43 21.96
N ASP A 69 -17.64 -2.62 22.46
CA ASP A 69 -18.03 -1.33 21.88
C ASP A 69 -18.46 -1.43 20.40
N GLY A 70 -19.03 -2.57 20.02
CA GLY A 70 -19.43 -2.85 18.63
C GLY A 70 -18.27 -3.07 17.65
N ARG A 71 -17.02 -3.09 18.11
CA ARG A 71 -15.82 -3.24 17.27
C ARG A 71 -15.57 -4.70 16.83
N CYS A 72 -14.78 -4.85 15.77
CA CYS A 72 -14.26 -6.12 15.24
C CYS A 72 -15.34 -7.18 14.94
N ARG A 73 -16.49 -6.74 14.43
CA ARG A 73 -17.55 -7.63 13.91
C ARG A 73 -17.20 -8.05 12.48
N TRP A 74 -16.25 -8.97 12.37
CA TRP A 74 -15.71 -9.41 11.08
C TRP A 74 -16.08 -10.87 10.79
N ARG A 75 -17.33 -11.25 11.05
CA ARG A 75 -17.77 -12.65 10.90
C ARG A 75 -18.08 -13.05 9.48
N SER A 76 -18.39 -12.07 8.62
CA SER A 76 -18.62 -12.22 7.19
C SER A 76 -18.25 -10.92 6.46
N LEU A 77 -18.18 -10.95 5.13
CA LEU A 77 -17.94 -9.76 4.32
C LEU A 77 -19.01 -8.68 4.54
N GLU A 78 -20.27 -9.06 4.74
CA GLU A 78 -21.37 -8.15 4.98
C GLU A 78 -21.22 -7.41 6.31
N GLU A 79 -20.85 -8.12 7.39
CA GLU A 79 -20.59 -7.48 8.68
C GLU A 79 -19.36 -6.57 8.65
N ILE A 80 -18.30 -6.97 7.93
CA ILE A 80 -17.11 -6.15 7.72
C ILE A 80 -17.50 -4.83 7.06
N LEU A 81 -18.24 -4.88 5.94
CA LEU A 81 -18.67 -3.69 5.23
C LEU A 81 -19.64 -2.83 6.06
N ALA A 82 -20.51 -3.43 6.86
CA ALA A 82 -21.39 -2.68 7.76
C ALA A 82 -20.61 -1.88 8.83
N GLY A 83 -19.40 -2.33 9.19
CA GLY A 83 -18.49 -1.61 10.07
C GLY A 83 -17.66 -0.52 9.40
N ILE A 84 -17.57 -0.51 8.06
CA ILE A 84 -16.75 0.44 7.28
C ILE A 84 -17.62 1.51 6.61
N LEU A 85 -18.77 1.10 6.06
CA LEU A 85 -19.57 1.91 5.15
C LEU A 85 -20.75 2.56 5.86
N THR A 86 -21.06 3.79 5.47
CA THR A 86 -22.32 4.46 5.83
C THR A 86 -23.19 4.68 4.59
N PRO A 87 -24.53 4.74 4.72
CA PRO A 87 -25.42 4.93 3.57
C PRO A 87 -25.18 6.21 2.76
N GLN A 88 -24.50 7.21 3.34
CA GLN A 88 -24.25 8.51 2.71
C GLN A 88 -22.97 8.53 1.86
N MET A 89 -22.11 7.51 1.95
CA MET A 89 -20.86 7.47 1.19
C MET A 89 -21.14 7.31 -0.31
N ASN A 90 -20.55 8.20 -1.10
CA ASN A 90 -20.41 7.99 -2.55
C ASN A 90 -19.33 6.94 -2.84
N ASP A 91 -19.18 6.58 -4.10
CA ASP A 91 -18.28 5.48 -4.49
C ASP A 91 -16.80 5.78 -4.19
N ALA A 92 -16.36 7.03 -4.34
CA ALA A 92 -15.02 7.48 -3.93
C ALA A 92 -14.80 7.32 -2.40
N ALA A 93 -15.76 7.74 -1.58
CA ALA A 93 -15.69 7.61 -0.12
C ALA A 93 -15.71 6.15 0.33
N LYS A 94 -16.54 5.29 -0.29
CA LYS A 94 -16.53 3.84 -0.03
C LYS A 94 -15.17 3.24 -0.38
N ALA A 95 -14.62 3.57 -1.55
CA ALA A 95 -13.32 3.08 -2.00
C ALA A 95 -12.22 3.44 -1.01
N ARG A 96 -12.18 4.71 -0.58
CA ARG A 96 -11.22 5.24 0.38
C ARG A 96 -11.35 4.60 1.77
N ALA A 97 -12.58 4.46 2.29
CA ALA A 97 -12.84 3.86 3.59
C ALA A 97 -12.41 2.39 3.64
N ILE A 98 -12.68 1.62 2.57
CA ILE A 98 -12.25 0.22 2.45
C ILE A 98 -10.72 0.13 2.39
N TRP A 99 -10.05 0.98 1.62
CA TRP A 99 -8.58 1.01 1.55
C TRP A 99 -7.95 1.36 2.91
N GLU A 100 -8.49 2.37 3.61
CA GLU A 100 -8.02 2.78 4.93
C GLU A 100 -8.18 1.64 5.94
N PHE A 101 -9.34 0.98 5.93
CA PHE A 101 -9.59 -0.18 6.78
C PHE A 101 -8.57 -1.29 6.48
N ALA A 102 -8.41 -1.67 5.21
CA ALA A 102 -7.54 -2.79 4.83
C ALA A 102 -6.08 -2.54 5.27
N ARG A 103 -5.51 -1.37 4.96
CA ARG A 103 -4.11 -1.03 5.31
C ARG A 103 -3.84 -0.87 6.81
N THR A 104 -4.89 -0.69 7.63
CA THR A 104 -4.74 -0.48 9.10
C THR A 104 -5.08 -1.71 9.93
N HIS A 105 -5.40 -2.85 9.30
CA HIS A 105 -5.76 -4.09 9.99
C HIS A 105 -4.88 -5.28 9.62
N ARG A 106 -3.72 -5.02 9.01
CA ARG A 106 -2.76 -6.03 8.61
C ARG A 106 -1.33 -5.47 8.55
N TYR A 107 -0.35 -6.34 8.37
CA TYR A 107 1.01 -5.97 7.95
C TYR A 107 1.53 -6.93 6.85
N HIS A 108 2.68 -6.63 6.24
CA HIS A 108 3.24 -7.40 5.14
C HIS A 108 3.91 -8.71 5.62
N SER A 109 3.30 -9.85 5.30
CA SER A 109 3.83 -11.20 5.58
C SER A 109 3.07 -12.25 4.76
N THR A 110 3.42 -13.54 4.85
CA THR A 110 2.75 -14.57 4.04
C THR A 110 2.66 -15.91 4.76
N THR A 111 1.58 -16.63 4.52
CA THR A 111 1.49 -18.07 4.83
C THR A 111 2.21 -18.92 3.78
N GLY A 112 2.43 -18.39 2.56
CA GLY A 112 2.97 -19.12 1.41
C GLY A 112 1.95 -19.98 0.67
N ASP A 113 0.66 -19.86 0.99
CA ASP A 113 -0.48 -20.47 0.29
C ASP A 113 -1.59 -19.43 0.04
N ASP A 114 -2.76 -19.91 -0.40
CA ASP A 114 -3.89 -19.07 -0.81
C ASP A 114 -4.90 -18.76 0.32
N GLU A 115 -4.65 -19.21 1.56
CA GLU A 115 -5.63 -19.06 2.68
C GLU A 115 -5.98 -17.60 2.98
N VAL A 116 -5.00 -16.71 2.82
CA VAL A 116 -5.10 -15.31 3.21
C VAL A 116 -5.87 -14.46 2.16
N LYS A 117 -6.21 -15.02 1.00
CA LYS A 117 -7.07 -14.34 0.02
C LYS A 117 -8.51 -14.18 0.50
N ASP A 118 -8.94 -15.04 1.43
CA ASP A 118 -10.23 -14.88 2.09
C ASP A 118 -10.13 -13.76 3.13
N THR A 119 -10.90 -12.70 2.94
CA THR A 119 -10.83 -11.50 3.79
C THR A 119 -11.25 -11.76 5.24
N VAL A 120 -12.18 -12.70 5.49
CA VAL A 120 -12.61 -13.04 6.85
C VAL A 120 -11.49 -13.79 7.56
N LYS A 121 -10.84 -14.74 6.88
CA LYS A 121 -9.65 -15.44 7.43
C LYS A 121 -8.48 -14.48 7.64
N MET A 122 -8.21 -13.61 6.66
CA MET A 122 -7.17 -12.58 6.77
C MET A 122 -7.37 -11.75 8.04
N LEU A 123 -8.58 -11.24 8.29
CA LEU A 123 -8.83 -10.35 9.42
C LEU A 123 -8.83 -11.08 10.77
N ASN A 124 -9.36 -12.30 10.86
CA ASN A 124 -9.55 -12.99 12.14
C ASN A 124 -8.45 -13.99 12.49
N VAL A 125 -7.85 -14.63 11.49
CA VAL A 125 -6.91 -15.75 11.68
C VAL A 125 -5.47 -15.28 11.54
N TYR A 126 -5.16 -14.52 10.48
CA TYR A 126 -3.77 -14.23 10.11
C TYR A 126 -3.31 -12.82 10.52
N GLY A 127 -4.02 -11.77 10.11
CA GLY A 127 -3.67 -10.38 10.41
C GLY A 127 -2.48 -9.85 9.59
N TYR A 128 -2.14 -10.51 8.49
CA TYR A 128 -1.06 -10.13 7.59
C TYR A 128 -1.34 -10.63 6.17
N THR A 129 -0.77 -9.99 5.15
CA THR A 129 -0.94 -10.32 3.72
C THR A 129 0.33 -10.02 2.94
N LEU A 130 0.54 -10.72 1.82
CA LEU A 130 1.49 -10.30 0.77
C LEU A 130 0.71 -9.53 -0.30
N CYS A 131 1.40 -8.82 -1.20
CA CYS A 131 0.76 -8.00 -2.24
C CYS A 131 -0.32 -8.73 -3.06
N TRP A 132 -0.07 -10.01 -3.38
CA TRP A 132 -1.03 -10.84 -4.11
C TRP A 132 -2.33 -11.04 -3.32
N ASP A 133 -2.22 -11.39 -2.03
CA ASP A 133 -3.37 -11.65 -1.16
C ASP A 133 -4.11 -10.36 -0.83
N GLU A 134 -3.37 -9.27 -0.57
CA GLU A 134 -3.96 -7.97 -0.28
C GLU A 134 -4.78 -7.42 -1.46
N ALA A 135 -4.27 -7.58 -2.69
CA ALA A 135 -5.02 -7.20 -3.87
C ALA A 135 -6.35 -7.96 -4.01
N TYR A 136 -6.45 -9.19 -3.48
CA TYR A 136 -7.71 -9.92 -3.35
C TYR A 136 -8.58 -9.35 -2.23
N THR A 137 -8.03 -9.11 -1.03
CA THR A 137 -8.74 -8.50 0.11
C THR A 137 -9.51 -7.25 -0.29
N VAL A 138 -8.82 -6.24 -0.85
CA VAL A 138 -9.51 -4.99 -1.24
C VAL A 138 -10.50 -5.21 -2.38
N SER A 139 -10.18 -6.10 -3.32
CA SER A 139 -11.10 -6.42 -4.42
C SER A 139 -12.37 -7.12 -3.95
N ASN A 140 -12.29 -7.98 -2.93
CA ASN A 140 -13.44 -8.67 -2.36
C ASN A 140 -14.38 -7.66 -1.68
N LEU A 141 -13.81 -6.72 -0.92
CA LEU A 141 -14.56 -5.66 -0.23
C LEU A 141 -15.18 -4.67 -1.21
N TRP A 142 -14.43 -4.18 -2.21
CA TRP A 142 -14.98 -3.27 -3.22
C TRP A 142 -16.08 -3.92 -4.07
N GLN A 143 -15.90 -5.16 -4.51
CA GLN A 143 -16.95 -5.88 -5.25
C GLN A 143 -18.19 -6.11 -4.39
N ALA A 144 -18.03 -6.47 -3.11
CA ALA A 144 -19.14 -6.64 -2.18
C ALA A 144 -19.84 -5.30 -1.86
N ALA A 145 -19.13 -4.17 -1.95
CA ALA A 145 -19.68 -2.81 -1.84
C ALA A 145 -20.34 -2.31 -3.15
N GLY A 146 -20.35 -3.11 -4.21
CA GLY A 146 -20.93 -2.78 -5.51
C GLY A 146 -20.04 -1.94 -6.43
N LEU A 147 -18.76 -1.77 -6.10
CA LEU A 147 -17.81 -1.01 -6.90
C LEU A 147 -17.21 -1.87 -8.02
N LYS A 148 -17.02 -1.26 -9.19
CA LYS A 148 -16.34 -1.91 -10.31
C LYS A 148 -14.84 -1.86 -10.07
N ILE A 149 -14.15 -2.96 -10.36
CA ILE A 149 -12.70 -3.07 -10.22
C ILE A 149 -12.07 -3.54 -11.52
N ARG A 150 -10.77 -3.26 -11.69
CA ARG A 150 -9.94 -3.92 -12.69
C ARG A 150 -8.60 -4.34 -12.10
N ARG A 151 -7.98 -5.35 -12.72
CA ARG A 151 -6.64 -5.78 -12.33
C ARG A 151 -5.59 -4.74 -12.74
N GLY A 152 -4.69 -4.40 -11.82
CA GLY A 152 -3.47 -3.65 -12.12
C GLY A 152 -2.38 -4.50 -12.74
N LEU A 153 -1.43 -3.87 -13.44
CA LEU A 153 -0.32 -4.51 -14.15
C LEU A 153 1.06 -3.97 -13.74
N PRO A 154 1.37 -3.80 -12.44
CA PRO A 154 2.74 -3.49 -12.04
C PRO A 154 3.65 -4.71 -12.23
N HIS A 155 4.96 -4.45 -12.33
CA HIS A 155 5.99 -5.46 -12.51
C HIS A 155 6.58 -5.87 -11.15
N GLY A 156 6.40 -7.13 -10.76
CA GLY A 156 6.88 -7.61 -9.46
C GLY A 156 6.02 -7.21 -8.26
N HIS A 157 4.85 -6.63 -8.51
CA HIS A 157 3.86 -6.29 -7.50
C HIS A 157 2.47 -6.72 -7.97
N CYS A 158 1.47 -6.64 -7.11
CA CYS A 158 0.10 -7.03 -7.43
C CYS A 158 -0.88 -6.01 -6.86
N THR A 159 -1.67 -5.38 -7.73
CA THR A 159 -2.61 -4.33 -7.34
C THR A 159 -3.99 -4.55 -7.97
N THR A 160 -4.96 -3.76 -7.51
CA THR A 160 -6.32 -3.66 -8.04
C THR A 160 -6.69 -2.18 -8.10
N GLU A 161 -7.28 -1.74 -9.21
CA GLU A 161 -7.84 -0.40 -9.36
C GLU A 161 -9.37 -0.45 -9.22
N VAL A 162 -9.96 0.61 -8.70
CA VAL A 162 -11.42 0.75 -8.48
C VAL A 162 -11.96 1.92 -9.29
N TYR A 163 -13.16 1.78 -9.84
CA TYR A 163 -13.78 2.77 -10.73
C TYR A 163 -14.82 3.62 -10.00
N TYR A 164 -14.69 4.94 -10.09
CA TYR A 164 -15.67 5.94 -9.66
C TYR A 164 -15.40 7.24 -10.43
N ASP A 165 -16.33 8.19 -10.41
CA ASP A 165 -16.18 9.51 -11.09
C ASP A 165 -15.66 9.41 -12.53
N ASP A 166 -16.19 8.43 -13.26
CA ASP A 166 -15.90 8.09 -14.66
C ASP A 166 -14.47 7.61 -14.98
N ASP A 167 -13.61 7.36 -13.99
CA ASP A 167 -12.24 6.84 -14.19
C ASP A 167 -11.85 5.74 -13.17
N TYR A 168 -10.70 5.10 -13.39
CA TYR A 168 -10.10 4.13 -12.49
C TYR A 168 -9.03 4.78 -11.60
N HIS A 169 -8.98 4.37 -10.34
CA HIS A 169 -8.08 4.92 -9.33
C HIS A 169 -7.30 3.81 -8.63
N LEU A 170 -6.01 4.04 -8.37
CA LEU A 170 -5.15 3.10 -7.64
C LEU A 170 -5.17 3.41 -6.14
N LEU A 171 -5.73 2.48 -5.37
CA LEU A 171 -5.65 2.47 -3.91
C LEU A 171 -5.00 1.17 -3.46
N ASP A 172 -3.68 1.17 -3.31
CA ASP A 172 -2.94 -0.03 -2.92
C ASP A 172 -2.78 -0.07 -1.40
N SER A 173 -3.50 -0.96 -0.72
CA SER A 173 -3.32 -1.15 0.72
C SER A 173 -2.06 -1.97 1.03
N ASP A 174 -1.53 -2.70 0.03
CA ASP A 174 -0.18 -3.25 -0.19
C ASP A 174 0.95 -2.37 0.37
N GLU A 175 1.49 -1.54 -0.49
CA GLU A 175 2.57 -0.63 -0.15
C GLU A 175 2.03 0.68 0.45
N HIS A 176 0.79 0.68 0.96
CA HIS A 176 0.08 1.84 1.52
C HIS A 176 0.02 3.03 0.54
N LEU A 177 -0.17 2.77 -0.75
CA LEU A 177 -0.16 3.79 -1.78
C LEU A 177 -1.55 4.42 -1.94
N LEU A 178 -1.57 5.74 -1.84
CA LEU A 178 -2.62 6.59 -2.36
C LEU A 178 -1.94 7.84 -2.91
N ILE A 179 -1.85 7.88 -4.22
CA ILE A 179 -1.09 8.88 -4.96
C ILE A 179 -2.07 9.89 -5.52
N LEU A 180 -1.89 11.17 -5.20
CA LEU A 180 -2.73 12.23 -5.75
C LEU A 180 -2.18 12.66 -7.11
N ASP A 181 -3.07 12.88 -8.07
CA ASP A 181 -2.75 13.52 -9.34
C ASP A 181 -2.41 15.01 -9.12
N ARG A 182 -2.04 15.73 -10.19
CA ARG A 182 -1.56 17.12 -10.13
C ARG A 182 -2.58 18.13 -9.61
N ASP A 183 -3.87 17.78 -9.58
CA ASP A 183 -4.89 18.60 -8.94
C ASP A 183 -4.89 18.48 -7.39
N ASN A 184 -4.04 17.61 -6.83
CA ASN A 184 -3.95 17.24 -5.41
C ASN A 184 -5.30 16.82 -4.79
N GLN A 185 -6.21 16.30 -5.60
CA GLN A 185 -7.56 15.91 -5.19
C GLN A 185 -7.91 14.52 -5.73
N THR A 186 -7.68 14.30 -7.02
CA THR A 186 -7.98 13.03 -7.69
C THR A 186 -6.91 11.99 -7.33
N ILE A 187 -7.32 10.76 -7.03
CA ILE A 187 -6.38 9.65 -6.83
C ILE A 187 -5.92 9.16 -8.21
N ALA A 188 -4.61 9.12 -8.44
CA ALA A 188 -4.04 8.69 -9.71
C ALA A 188 -4.32 7.21 -9.99
N SER A 189 -4.58 6.90 -11.26
CA SER A 189 -4.56 5.55 -11.82
C SER A 189 -3.14 5.03 -11.96
N GLU A 190 -3.02 3.72 -12.14
CA GLU A 190 -1.75 3.08 -12.49
C GLU A 190 -1.21 3.59 -13.84
N ALA A 191 -2.10 3.95 -14.76
CA ALA A 191 -1.73 4.49 -16.07
C ALA A 191 -1.12 5.90 -15.96
N GLN A 192 -1.65 6.74 -15.08
CA GLN A 192 -1.08 8.06 -14.78
C GLN A 192 0.29 7.92 -14.12
N ILE A 193 0.42 7.04 -13.12
CA ILE A 193 1.70 6.77 -12.47
C ILE A 193 2.72 6.24 -13.48
N SER A 194 2.35 5.28 -14.33
CA SER A 194 3.26 4.72 -15.35
C SER A 194 3.68 5.72 -16.43
N ARG A 195 2.88 6.77 -16.67
CA ARG A 195 3.26 7.84 -17.60
C ARG A 195 4.19 8.85 -16.94
N ASP A 196 3.96 9.14 -15.66
CA ASP A 196 4.67 10.15 -14.88
C ASP A 196 5.03 9.63 -13.47
N HIS A 197 6.23 9.08 -13.35
CA HIS A 197 6.75 8.59 -12.05
C HIS A 197 6.88 9.68 -11.00
N ASP A 198 6.95 10.96 -11.37
CA ASP A 198 7.05 12.06 -10.40
C ASP A 198 5.82 12.13 -9.48
N LEU A 199 4.66 11.62 -9.92
CA LEU A 199 3.48 11.46 -9.07
C LEU A 199 3.79 10.57 -7.85
N MET A 200 4.54 9.49 -8.03
CA MET A 200 4.99 8.61 -6.95
C MET A 200 6.18 9.21 -6.19
N LYS A 201 7.13 9.87 -6.87
CA LYS A 201 8.34 10.46 -6.26
C LYS A 201 8.01 11.54 -5.21
N ARG A 202 6.84 12.17 -5.32
CA ARG A 202 6.33 13.15 -4.34
C ARG A 202 5.40 12.54 -3.27
N ALA A 203 5.27 11.21 -3.24
CA ALA A 203 4.40 10.48 -2.33
C ALA A 203 5.15 9.87 -1.12
N HIS A 204 4.48 9.01 -0.35
CA HIS A 204 5.09 8.23 0.73
C HIS A 204 4.66 6.77 0.58
N THR A 205 5.64 5.89 0.36
CA THR A 205 5.43 4.46 0.11
C THR A 205 5.83 3.62 1.33
N TYR A 206 5.24 2.43 1.44
CA TYR A 206 5.45 1.46 2.53
C TYR A 206 4.99 1.93 3.92
N GLY A 207 4.05 2.87 3.96
CA GLY A 207 3.29 3.23 5.16
C GLY A 207 4.09 3.96 6.25
N ILE A 208 3.38 4.36 7.30
CA ILE A 208 3.86 5.32 8.32
C ILE A 208 5.07 4.86 9.15
N LEU A 209 5.31 3.55 9.23
CA LEU A 209 6.47 2.98 9.93
C LEU A 209 7.74 3.02 9.06
N SER A 210 7.61 3.27 7.75
CA SER A 210 8.73 3.50 6.85
C SER A 210 9.28 4.92 7.01
N GLY A 211 10.57 5.07 6.72
CA GLY A 211 11.24 6.37 6.69
C GLY A 211 10.83 7.18 5.45
N GLU A 212 10.78 8.50 5.59
CA GLU A 212 10.73 9.40 4.44
C GLU A 212 11.97 9.22 3.58
N SER A 213 11.80 8.59 2.43
CA SER A 213 12.89 8.24 1.54
C SER A 213 12.47 8.45 0.09
N ARG A 214 13.19 9.36 -0.57
CA ARG A 214 13.05 9.62 -1.99
C ARG A 214 13.40 8.38 -2.81
N GLU A 215 14.46 7.68 -2.43
CA GLU A 215 14.90 6.43 -3.06
C GLU A 215 13.81 5.37 -2.99
N THR A 216 13.17 5.22 -1.84
CA THR A 216 12.09 4.23 -1.65
C THR A 216 10.87 4.55 -2.50
N SER A 217 10.56 5.84 -2.70
CA SER A 217 9.47 6.27 -3.60
C SER A 217 9.83 6.08 -5.07
N GLU A 218 11.08 6.35 -5.47
CA GLU A 218 11.61 6.07 -6.82
C GLU A 218 11.62 4.56 -7.11
N SER A 219 12.01 3.75 -6.12
CA SER A 219 11.97 2.30 -6.17
C SER A 219 10.56 1.77 -6.38
N ALA A 220 9.57 2.26 -5.62
CA ALA A 220 8.17 1.88 -5.80
C ALA A 220 7.62 2.34 -7.17
N ALA A 221 7.97 3.54 -7.63
CA ALA A 221 7.57 4.05 -8.95
C ALA A 221 7.99 3.10 -10.09
N SER A 222 9.19 2.51 -9.97
CA SER A 222 9.75 1.61 -10.97
C SER A 222 8.96 0.31 -11.20
N LEU A 223 8.04 -0.04 -10.29
CA LEU A 223 7.12 -1.16 -10.44
C LEU A 223 6.01 -0.85 -11.44
N PHE A 224 5.73 0.43 -11.71
CA PHE A 224 4.62 0.89 -12.54
C PHE A 224 5.11 1.36 -13.92
N CYS A 225 5.22 0.42 -14.86
CA CYS A 225 5.79 0.69 -16.19
C CYS A 225 4.93 0.20 -17.37
N HIS A 226 3.78 -0.42 -17.12
CA HIS A 226 2.89 -0.92 -18.17
C HIS A 226 2.14 0.22 -18.88
N GLN A 227 2.37 0.38 -20.17
CA GLN A 227 1.74 1.44 -20.98
C GLN A 227 0.58 0.94 -21.86
N GLY A 228 0.36 -0.37 -21.92
CA GLY A 228 -0.72 -0.96 -22.72
C GLY A 228 -2.11 -0.78 -22.10
N PRO A 229 -3.16 -1.21 -22.82
CA PRO A 229 -4.53 -1.22 -22.29
C PRO A 229 -4.61 -2.09 -21.02
N ARG A 230 -5.50 -1.70 -20.11
CA ARG A 230 -5.81 -2.42 -18.86
C ARG A 230 -7.25 -2.90 -18.91
N SER A 231 -7.48 -4.17 -18.63
CA SER A 231 -8.80 -4.78 -18.62
C SER A 231 -8.82 -6.03 -17.73
N GLY A 232 -10.01 -6.60 -17.52
CA GLY A 232 -10.22 -7.75 -16.66
C GLY A 232 -10.44 -7.38 -15.20
N GLY A 233 -10.93 -8.33 -14.41
CA GLY A 233 -11.17 -8.18 -12.98
C GLY A 233 -10.38 -9.18 -12.15
N ARG A 234 -10.83 -9.39 -10.91
CA ARG A 234 -10.40 -10.49 -10.03
C ARG A 234 -11.64 -11.30 -9.65
N PRO A 235 -11.59 -12.64 -9.67
CA PRO A 235 -12.69 -13.42 -9.12
C PRO A 235 -12.81 -13.10 -7.64
N ARG A 236 -14.05 -13.04 -7.13
CA ARG A 236 -14.27 -12.99 -5.68
C ARG A 236 -13.77 -14.32 -5.09
N VAL A 237 -12.94 -14.23 -4.07
CA VAL A 237 -12.38 -15.39 -3.36
C VAL A 237 -12.79 -15.30 -1.90
N GLY A 238 -13.15 -16.44 -1.32
CA GLY A 238 -13.51 -16.56 0.07
C GLY A 238 -15.01 -16.51 0.32
N ASP A 239 -15.51 -17.56 0.96
CA ASP A 239 -16.84 -17.71 1.51
C ASP A 239 -16.79 -18.09 3.00
N HIS A 240 -15.61 -17.95 3.63
CA HIS A 240 -15.43 -18.27 5.04
C HIS A 240 -16.30 -17.37 5.91
N THR A 241 -16.82 -17.96 6.99
CA THR A 241 -17.53 -17.21 8.03
C THR A 241 -16.98 -17.61 9.38
N MET A 242 -17.06 -16.72 10.36
CA MET A 242 -16.72 -17.04 11.76
C MET A 242 -17.87 -17.77 12.47
N SER A 243 -18.68 -18.54 11.74
CA SER A 243 -19.80 -19.31 12.28
C SER A 243 -19.28 -20.45 13.14
N LEU A 244 -19.93 -20.70 14.27
CA LEU A 244 -19.48 -21.65 15.28
C LEU A 244 -20.66 -22.21 16.03
N VAL A 245 -20.63 -23.50 16.32
CA VAL A 245 -21.56 -24.13 17.26
C VAL A 245 -20.77 -24.52 18.50
N LEU A 246 -21.22 -24.07 19.68
CA LEU A 246 -20.70 -24.55 20.96
C LEU A 246 -21.69 -25.55 21.55
N ARG A 247 -21.31 -26.82 21.57
CA ARG A 247 -22.03 -27.91 22.23
C ARG A 247 -21.82 -27.87 23.75
N PRO A 248 -22.62 -28.61 24.54
CA PRO A 248 -22.39 -28.74 25.97
C PRO A 248 -20.94 -29.09 26.31
N GLY A 249 -20.33 -28.31 27.20
CA GLY A 249 -18.94 -28.47 27.62
C GLY A 249 -17.90 -27.88 26.66
N GLU A 250 -18.31 -27.30 25.52
CA GLU A 250 -17.40 -26.57 24.62
C GLU A 250 -17.16 -25.14 25.06
N LYS A 251 -15.94 -24.68 24.81
CA LYS A 251 -15.46 -23.35 25.15
C LYS A 251 -14.57 -22.81 24.03
N LEU A 252 -14.85 -21.61 23.56
CA LEU A 252 -13.93 -20.80 22.76
C LEU A 252 -13.24 -19.78 23.67
N ALA A 253 -11.92 -19.68 23.58
CA ALA A 253 -11.10 -18.72 24.30
C ALA A 253 -10.21 -17.93 23.34
N TRP A 254 -10.35 -16.60 23.36
CA TRP A 254 -9.43 -15.68 22.69
C TRP A 254 -8.26 -15.36 23.60
N GLY A 255 -7.05 -15.44 23.06
CA GLY A 255 -5.79 -15.14 23.74
C GLY A 255 -4.94 -14.17 22.93
N TRP A 256 -4.12 -13.38 23.61
CA TRP A 256 -3.26 -12.34 23.02
C TRP A 256 -1.78 -12.74 22.98
N THR A 257 -1.45 -13.96 23.38
CA THR A 257 -0.06 -14.44 23.48
C THR A 257 0.33 -15.26 22.27
N GLU A 258 1.56 -15.06 21.80
CA GLU A 258 2.24 -15.94 20.84
C GLU A 258 2.78 -17.17 21.59
N ASN A 259 2.37 -18.38 21.20
CA ASN A 259 2.85 -19.61 21.84
C ASN A 259 3.71 -20.50 20.92
N GLY A 260 4.11 -19.98 19.75
CA GLY A 260 4.95 -20.70 18.79
C GLY A 260 4.17 -21.55 17.79
N LYS A 261 2.84 -21.65 17.91
CA LYS A 261 1.99 -22.45 17.02
C LYS A 261 1.34 -21.58 15.95
N TYR A 262 1.63 -21.87 14.68
CA TYR A 262 1.15 -21.10 13.54
C TYR A 262 0.97 -22.00 12.31
N HIS A 263 0.21 -21.51 11.34
CA HIS A 263 0.05 -22.04 10.00
C HIS A 263 0.85 -21.20 9.01
N GLY A 264 1.67 -21.85 8.19
CA GLY A 264 2.42 -21.23 7.11
C GLY A 264 3.75 -21.91 6.81
N PHE A 265 4.29 -21.63 5.63
CA PHE A 265 5.58 -22.13 5.17
C PHE A 265 6.73 -21.27 5.70
N GLY A 266 7.76 -21.92 6.24
CA GLY A 266 8.99 -21.24 6.65
C GLY A 266 8.90 -20.70 8.08
N GLN A 267 9.36 -19.47 8.30
CA GLN A 267 9.43 -18.86 9.63
C GLN A 267 8.06 -18.40 10.11
N ALA A 268 7.86 -18.41 11.43
CA ALA A 268 6.67 -17.86 12.05
C ALA A 268 6.48 -16.38 11.65
N PRO A 269 5.23 -15.93 11.45
CA PRO A 269 4.96 -14.53 11.17
C PRO A 269 5.41 -13.66 12.37
N PRO A 270 5.89 -12.42 12.13
CA PRO A 270 6.39 -11.55 13.20
C PRO A 270 5.42 -11.25 14.33
N ARG A 271 4.10 -11.27 14.07
CA ARG A 271 3.06 -10.98 15.05
C ARG A 271 1.82 -11.84 14.77
N TYR A 272 1.38 -12.57 15.77
CA TYR A 272 0.14 -13.35 15.76
C TYR A 272 -0.32 -13.56 17.19
N ALA A 273 -1.44 -14.22 17.41
CA ALA A 273 -1.82 -14.66 18.74
C ALA A 273 -2.43 -16.06 18.69
N ASN A 274 -2.46 -16.71 19.85
CA ASN A 274 -3.06 -18.02 19.99
C ASN A 274 -4.21 -18.01 20.97
N GLY A 275 -5.37 -18.42 20.48
CA GLY A 275 -6.53 -18.78 21.28
C GLY A 275 -6.66 -20.29 21.42
N LYS A 276 -7.75 -20.73 22.06
CA LYS A 276 -8.03 -22.16 22.27
C LYS A 276 -9.50 -22.48 22.08
N GLN A 277 -9.78 -23.66 21.55
CA GLN A 277 -11.08 -24.31 21.69
C GLN A 277 -10.92 -25.52 22.59
N HIS A 278 -11.77 -25.65 23.58
CA HIS A 278 -11.76 -26.76 24.53
C HIS A 278 -13.13 -27.43 24.54
N TRP A 279 -13.15 -28.76 24.55
CA TRP A 279 -14.38 -29.52 24.70
C TRP A 279 -14.23 -30.58 25.80
N SER A 280 -15.00 -30.44 26.88
CA SER A 280 -15.23 -31.54 27.81
C SER A 280 -16.44 -32.34 27.33
N VAL A 281 -16.18 -33.51 26.74
CA VAL A 281 -17.24 -34.27 26.05
C VAL A 281 -18.25 -34.83 27.06
N PRO A 282 -19.56 -34.56 26.91
CA PRO A 282 -20.60 -35.14 27.73
C PRO A 282 -20.84 -36.61 27.33
N LEU A 283 -20.09 -37.52 27.94
CA LEU A 283 -20.09 -38.95 27.56
C LEU A 283 -21.40 -39.69 27.85
N THR A 284 -22.30 -39.11 28.65
CA THR A 284 -23.62 -39.69 28.92
C THR A 284 -24.64 -39.43 27.81
N ASP A 285 -24.24 -38.78 26.71
CA ASP A 285 -25.13 -38.35 25.64
C ASP A 285 -24.47 -38.48 24.26
N THR A 286 -24.79 -39.56 23.55
CA THR A 286 -24.16 -39.89 22.26
C THR A 286 -24.63 -38.99 21.11
N ARG A 287 -25.62 -38.11 21.30
CA ARG A 287 -26.05 -37.18 20.24
C ARG A 287 -24.94 -36.23 19.81
N TRP A 288 -23.91 -36.06 20.64
CA TRP A 288 -22.76 -35.20 20.37
C TRP A 288 -21.61 -35.92 19.66
N ALA A 289 -21.69 -37.24 19.51
CA ALA A 289 -20.77 -37.98 18.67
C ALA A 289 -21.11 -37.77 17.19
N LEU A 290 -20.09 -37.67 16.35
CA LEU A 290 -20.26 -37.66 14.89
C LEU A 290 -20.82 -38.99 14.39
N SER A 291 -20.39 -40.10 15.01
CA SER A 291 -20.81 -41.45 14.67
C SER A 291 -20.65 -42.39 15.85
N THR A 292 -21.60 -43.32 16.00
CA THR A 292 -21.56 -44.41 16.99
C THR A 292 -21.96 -45.73 16.35
N ASN A 293 -21.23 -46.79 16.65
CA ASN A 293 -21.55 -48.16 16.24
C ASN A 293 -21.23 -49.13 17.39
N ASN A 294 -22.19 -49.96 17.81
CA ASN A 294 -22.03 -50.91 18.93
C ASN A 294 -21.50 -50.28 20.25
N VAL A 295 -22.01 -49.10 20.60
CA VAL A 295 -21.65 -48.37 21.84
C VAL A 295 -22.86 -48.26 22.76
N LEU A 296 -22.65 -48.55 24.05
CA LEU A 296 -23.63 -48.39 25.12
C LEU A 296 -23.29 -47.16 25.96
N VAL A 297 -24.32 -46.41 26.35
CA VAL A 297 -24.22 -45.35 27.36
C VAL A 297 -24.33 -45.96 28.75
N GLU A 298 -23.31 -45.74 29.59
CA GLU A 298 -23.29 -46.09 31.01
C GLU A 298 -23.51 -44.84 31.88
N GLU A 299 -23.71 -45.02 33.19
CA GLU A 299 -23.92 -43.91 34.13
C GLU A 299 -22.78 -42.89 34.14
N THR A 300 -21.54 -43.34 33.90
CA THR A 300 -20.32 -42.52 34.01
C THR A 300 -19.46 -42.52 32.73
N GLY A 301 -19.98 -43.01 31.60
CA GLY A 301 -19.17 -43.12 30.39
C GLY A 301 -19.82 -43.88 29.25
N LEU A 302 -18.98 -44.28 28.29
CA LEU A 302 -19.39 -45.04 27.10
C LEU A 302 -18.62 -46.35 27.03
N ALA A 303 -19.30 -47.45 26.73
CA ALA A 303 -18.68 -48.78 26.66
C ALA A 303 -18.93 -49.47 25.31
N ALA A 304 -17.95 -50.26 24.86
CA ALA A 304 -18.12 -51.13 23.70
C ALA A 304 -19.00 -52.34 24.02
N GLN A 305 -19.97 -52.66 23.16
CA GLN A 305 -20.75 -53.91 23.26
C GLN A 305 -20.20 -55.06 22.39
N ALA A 306 -19.48 -54.74 21.32
CA ALA A 306 -18.83 -55.66 20.37
C ALA A 306 -17.63 -54.93 19.74
N GLU A 307 -17.40 -55.00 18.42
CA GLU A 307 -16.53 -54.04 17.69
C GLU A 307 -17.14 -52.63 17.76
N GLY A 308 -17.05 -52.03 18.95
CA GLY A 308 -17.59 -50.73 19.31
C GLY A 308 -16.72 -49.63 18.73
N GLN A 309 -17.35 -48.64 18.10
CA GLN A 309 -16.70 -47.47 17.53
C GLN A 309 -17.48 -46.21 17.92
N ILE A 310 -16.75 -45.19 18.35
CA ILE A 310 -17.28 -43.84 18.49
C ILE A 310 -16.32 -42.82 17.89
N ILE A 311 -16.88 -41.82 17.22
CA ILE A 311 -16.14 -40.70 16.65
C ILE A 311 -16.68 -39.39 17.22
N PHE A 312 -15.79 -38.56 17.75
CA PHE A 312 -16.06 -37.17 18.12
C PHE A 312 -15.35 -36.24 17.14
N GLU A 313 -16.02 -35.20 16.68
CA GLU A 313 -15.46 -34.17 15.80
C GLU A 313 -15.54 -32.82 16.52
N MET A 314 -14.46 -32.04 16.51
CA MET A 314 -14.43 -30.65 16.98
C MET A 314 -13.98 -29.75 15.84
N ARG A 315 -14.87 -28.85 15.39
CA ARG A 315 -14.61 -27.87 14.32
C ARG A 315 -14.39 -26.48 14.89
N SER A 316 -13.59 -25.71 14.19
CA SER A 316 -13.23 -24.33 14.52
C SER A 316 -13.34 -23.44 13.26
N PRO A 317 -13.83 -22.19 13.38
CA PRO A 317 -13.70 -21.20 12.32
C PRO A 317 -12.29 -20.59 12.24
N TYR A 318 -11.43 -20.84 13.23
CA TYR A 318 -10.00 -20.50 13.19
C TYR A 318 -9.18 -21.72 12.79
N VAL A 319 -8.06 -21.51 12.11
CA VAL A 319 -7.13 -22.59 11.78
C VAL A 319 -6.56 -23.21 13.05
N VAL A 320 -6.59 -24.54 13.11
CA VAL A 320 -6.08 -25.38 14.21
C VAL A 320 -4.60 -25.65 13.95
N VAL A 321 -3.74 -25.18 14.85
CA VAL A 321 -2.28 -25.16 14.71
C VAL A 321 -1.57 -26.02 15.78
N GLY A 322 -2.34 -26.79 16.52
CA GLY A 322 -1.87 -27.72 17.53
C GLY A 322 -3.00 -28.13 18.46
N GLY A 323 -2.67 -28.96 19.45
CA GLY A 323 -3.64 -29.32 20.46
C GLY A 323 -3.19 -30.50 21.31
N ARG A 324 -4.06 -30.88 22.24
CA ARG A 324 -3.87 -32.03 23.12
C ARG A 324 -5.19 -32.62 23.52
N MET A 325 -5.16 -33.86 23.96
CA MET A 325 -6.32 -34.58 24.46
C MET A 325 -6.02 -35.12 25.85
N GLN A 326 -6.98 -35.00 26.78
CA GLN A 326 -6.97 -35.76 28.02
C GLN A 326 -8.01 -36.86 27.92
N ILE A 327 -7.61 -38.10 28.23
CA ILE A 327 -8.47 -39.27 28.08
C ILE A 327 -8.33 -40.22 29.26
N GLU A 328 -9.45 -40.81 29.68
CA GLU A 328 -9.50 -41.93 30.60
C GLU A 328 -10.21 -43.08 29.89
N LEU A 329 -9.42 -44.04 29.42
CA LEU A 329 -9.85 -45.19 28.63
C LEU A 329 -9.45 -46.47 29.35
N GLU A 330 -10.43 -47.25 29.78
CA GLU A 330 -10.25 -48.59 30.31
C GLU A 330 -10.32 -49.62 29.17
N GLY A 331 -9.58 -50.72 29.28
CA GLY A 331 -9.59 -51.81 28.30
C GLY A 331 -8.58 -51.67 27.15
N SER A 332 -8.86 -52.30 26.01
CA SER A 332 -7.94 -52.43 24.86
C SER A 332 -8.43 -51.70 23.60
N GLY A 333 -9.19 -50.60 23.79
CA GLY A 333 -9.64 -49.76 22.68
C GLY A 333 -8.47 -49.07 21.98
N ALA A 334 -8.45 -49.12 20.64
CA ALA A 334 -7.51 -48.40 19.81
C ALA A 334 -7.96 -46.94 19.64
N LEU A 335 -7.02 -46.02 19.79
CA LEU A 335 -7.22 -44.58 19.58
C LEU A 335 -6.62 -44.15 18.25
N SER A 336 -7.35 -43.32 17.54
CA SER A 336 -6.85 -42.64 16.34
C SER A 336 -7.43 -41.24 16.24
N ALA A 337 -6.68 -40.33 15.64
CA ALA A 337 -7.15 -39.00 15.30
C ALA A 337 -6.96 -38.72 13.82
N GLN A 338 -7.74 -37.77 13.32
CA GLN A 338 -7.79 -37.36 11.92
C GLN A 338 -8.00 -35.85 11.87
N ARG A 339 -7.25 -35.16 10.99
CA ARG A 339 -7.59 -33.80 10.57
C ARG A 339 -8.82 -33.88 9.66
N VAL A 340 -9.79 -33.00 9.86
CA VAL A 340 -11.06 -33.05 9.11
C VAL A 340 -10.86 -32.96 7.60
N GLU A 341 -9.77 -32.33 7.18
CA GLU A 341 -9.36 -32.12 5.79
C GLU A 341 -8.62 -33.33 5.17
N ASP A 342 -8.22 -34.32 5.98
CA ASP A 342 -7.52 -35.51 5.53
C ASP A 342 -8.47 -36.73 5.47
N ASP A 343 -8.22 -37.66 4.55
CA ASP A 343 -8.99 -38.91 4.45
C ASP A 343 -8.45 -40.05 5.35
N SER A 344 -7.28 -39.87 5.95
CA SER A 344 -6.58 -40.90 6.73
C SER A 344 -6.72 -40.71 8.24
N TRP A 345 -6.72 -41.83 8.96
CA TRP A 345 -6.68 -41.87 10.41
C TRP A 345 -5.28 -42.25 10.88
N THR A 346 -4.75 -41.48 11.83
CA THR A 346 -3.45 -41.72 12.44
C THR A 346 -3.65 -42.32 13.83
N PRO A 347 -3.06 -43.49 14.13
CA PRO A 347 -3.03 -44.01 15.50
C PRO A 347 -2.38 -42.99 16.44
N ILE A 348 -2.98 -42.79 17.61
CA ILE A 348 -2.42 -41.91 18.65
C ILE A 348 -2.19 -42.73 19.92
N GLU A 349 -1.02 -42.56 20.52
CA GLU A 349 -0.61 -43.31 21.70
C GLU A 349 -0.47 -42.39 22.93
N PRO A 350 -0.89 -42.85 24.11
CA PRO A 350 -0.53 -42.26 25.40
C PRO A 350 0.97 -41.99 25.55
N SER A 351 1.37 -40.86 26.12
CA SER A 351 2.78 -40.56 26.39
C SER A 351 3.40 -41.31 27.60
N ALA A 352 2.67 -42.24 28.26
CA ALA A 352 3.01 -43.09 29.46
C ALA A 352 3.38 -42.32 30.78
N GLU A 353 3.18 -42.78 32.03
CA GLU A 353 2.95 -44.09 32.70
C GLU A 353 1.59 -44.20 33.48
N PRO A 354 1.16 -45.41 33.93
CA PRO A 354 -0.10 -45.66 34.66
C PRO A 354 -0.09 -45.11 36.10
N GLY A 355 -1.09 -44.30 36.46
CA GLY A 355 -1.39 -43.99 37.87
C GLY A 355 -1.75 -42.54 38.23
N ALA A 356 -1.77 -41.60 37.27
CA ALA A 356 -2.30 -40.25 37.50
C ALA A 356 -3.65 -40.08 36.79
N GLU A 357 -4.59 -39.33 37.38
CA GLU A 357 -5.87 -38.97 36.74
C GLU A 357 -5.65 -38.39 35.33
N GLY A 358 -6.15 -39.10 34.31
CA GLY A 358 -6.15 -38.68 32.90
C GLY A 358 -4.82 -38.82 32.15
N THR A 359 -4.79 -39.68 31.14
CA THR A 359 -3.70 -39.73 30.15
C THR A 359 -3.75 -38.51 29.25
N THR A 360 -2.62 -37.81 29.07
CA THR A 360 -2.51 -36.74 28.07
C THR A 360 -1.90 -37.28 26.78
N ILE A 361 -2.46 -36.90 25.64
CA ILE A 361 -1.98 -37.22 24.29
C ILE A 361 -1.75 -35.91 23.55
N ASP A 362 -0.56 -35.76 22.97
CA ASP A 362 -0.19 -34.62 22.13
C ASP A 362 -0.75 -34.80 20.71
N LEU A 363 -1.44 -33.78 20.20
CA LEU A 363 -1.99 -33.76 18.84
C LEU A 363 -1.13 -32.93 17.88
N ASP A 364 -0.12 -32.21 18.36
CA ASP A 364 0.77 -31.38 17.54
C ASP A 364 1.42 -32.14 16.37
N PRO A 365 1.83 -33.43 16.51
CA PRO A 365 2.39 -34.18 15.38
C PRO A 365 1.43 -34.35 14.19
N LEU A 366 0.12 -34.21 14.41
CA LEU A 366 -0.89 -34.24 13.35
C LEU A 366 -1.02 -32.90 12.65
N LEU A 367 -0.62 -31.79 13.31
CA LEU A 367 -0.93 -30.42 12.93
C LEU A 367 0.35 -29.60 12.65
N PRO A 368 1.25 -30.04 11.75
CA PRO A 368 2.48 -29.29 11.48
C PRO A 368 2.16 -27.98 10.76
N ALA A 369 2.94 -26.93 11.03
CA ALA A 369 2.70 -25.58 10.52
C ALA A 369 2.56 -25.47 8.99
N ALA A 370 3.30 -26.30 8.24
CA ALA A 370 3.31 -26.30 6.78
C ALA A 370 2.38 -27.34 6.13
N ALA A 371 1.45 -27.94 6.90
CA ALA A 371 0.40 -28.79 6.34
C ALA A 371 -0.66 -27.95 5.63
N VAL A 372 -1.59 -28.63 4.95
CA VAL A 372 -2.86 -28.01 4.53
C VAL A 372 -3.53 -27.39 5.78
N PRO A 373 -4.09 -26.18 5.70
CA PRO A 373 -4.80 -25.57 6.83
C PRO A 373 -5.90 -26.52 7.36
N CYS A 374 -5.99 -26.63 8.68
CA CYS A 374 -6.90 -27.56 9.37
C CYS A 374 -7.96 -26.78 10.14
N TYR A 375 -9.25 -27.10 9.97
CA TYR A 375 -10.37 -26.43 10.65
C TYR A 375 -11.15 -27.38 11.56
N GLY A 376 -10.61 -28.56 11.83
CA GLY A 376 -11.14 -29.44 12.86
C GLY A 376 -10.36 -30.72 13.05
N VAL A 377 -10.57 -31.35 14.20
CA VAL A 377 -9.99 -32.65 14.55
C VAL A 377 -11.09 -33.65 14.86
N ARG A 378 -10.89 -34.89 14.42
CA ARG A 378 -11.70 -36.04 14.78
C ARG A 378 -10.91 -36.98 15.66
N VAL A 379 -11.56 -37.51 16.69
CA VAL A 379 -11.00 -38.55 17.58
C VAL A 379 -11.90 -39.77 17.50
N ARG A 380 -11.29 -40.92 17.29
CA ARG A 380 -11.98 -42.22 17.24
C ARG A 380 -11.43 -43.15 18.29
N VAL A 381 -12.36 -43.77 19.03
CA VAL A 381 -12.12 -44.94 19.87
C VAL A 381 -12.77 -46.14 19.21
N GLN A 382 -12.03 -47.24 19.02
CA GLN A 382 -12.57 -48.46 18.43
C GLN A 382 -12.00 -49.73 19.04
N GLY A 383 -12.79 -50.81 19.08
CA GLY A 383 -12.33 -52.13 19.52
C GLY A 383 -13.40 -52.91 20.26
N ASN A 384 -13.01 -54.10 20.74
CA ASN A 384 -13.93 -55.09 21.30
C ASN A 384 -14.26 -54.90 22.79
N SER A 385 -13.40 -54.19 23.53
CA SER A 385 -13.51 -54.08 24.98
C SER A 385 -12.85 -52.79 25.45
N TRP A 386 -13.64 -51.72 25.50
CA TRP A 386 -13.19 -50.44 26.04
C TRP A 386 -14.32 -49.74 26.81
N VAL A 387 -13.94 -48.94 27.81
CA VAL A 387 -14.83 -48.01 28.49
C VAL A 387 -14.16 -46.63 28.56
N LEU A 388 -14.83 -45.64 28.00
CA LEU A 388 -14.39 -44.25 27.98
C LEU A 388 -15.06 -43.50 29.13
N ARG A 389 -14.27 -43.08 30.13
CA ARG A 389 -14.74 -42.36 31.34
C ARG A 389 -14.55 -40.86 31.24
N LYS A 390 -13.54 -40.42 30.48
CA LYS A 390 -13.24 -38.99 30.27
C LYS A 390 -12.67 -38.78 28.89
N LEU A 391 -13.15 -37.73 28.22
CA LEU A 391 -12.55 -37.20 27.00
C LEU A 391 -12.60 -35.68 27.04
N GLN A 392 -11.43 -35.05 26.98
CA GLN A 392 -11.29 -33.61 26.80
C GLN A 392 -10.38 -33.34 25.60
N ILE A 393 -10.83 -32.51 24.68
CA ILE A 393 -10.07 -32.14 23.47
C ILE A 393 -9.77 -30.64 23.58
N GLU A 394 -8.51 -30.26 23.44
CA GLU A 394 -8.06 -28.87 23.39
C GLU A 394 -7.35 -28.65 22.04
N ALA A 395 -7.82 -27.68 21.26
CA ALA A 395 -7.19 -27.23 20.02
C ALA A 395 -6.59 -25.84 20.24
N ASP A 396 -5.33 -25.67 19.85
CA ASP A 396 -4.68 -24.37 19.74
C ASP A 396 -5.07 -23.73 18.40
N LEU A 397 -5.50 -22.48 18.46
CA LEU A 397 -6.01 -21.73 17.32
C LEU A 397 -5.05 -20.59 17.00
N GLN A 398 -4.79 -20.32 15.73
CA GLN A 398 -4.13 -19.06 15.34
C GLN A 398 -5.18 -17.96 15.16
N MET A 399 -4.88 -16.77 15.68
CA MET A 399 -5.74 -15.60 15.65
C MET A 399 -4.94 -14.35 15.28
N ALA A 400 -5.61 -13.40 14.64
CA ALA A 400 -5.07 -12.08 14.33
C ALA A 400 -5.30 -11.14 15.53
N PRO A 401 -4.25 -10.60 16.18
CA PRO A 401 -4.39 -9.78 17.39
C PRO A 401 -5.29 -8.56 17.21
N LEU A 402 -5.33 -7.96 16.02
CA LEU A 402 -6.13 -6.77 15.72
C LEU A 402 -7.65 -7.04 15.68
N SER A 403 -8.07 -8.30 15.56
CA SER A 403 -9.49 -8.72 15.55
C SER A 403 -10.06 -9.04 16.93
N LEU A 404 -9.20 -9.17 17.93
CA LEU A 404 -9.61 -9.71 19.22
C LEU A 404 -10.46 -8.70 20.02
N PRO A 405 -11.40 -9.16 20.86
CA PRO A 405 -12.29 -8.31 21.64
C PRO A 405 -11.56 -7.64 22.82
N THR A 406 -10.76 -6.61 22.52
CA THR A 406 -9.94 -5.88 23.50
C THR A 406 -10.76 -4.87 24.31
N LEU A 407 -10.59 -4.90 25.63
CA LEU A 407 -11.04 -3.84 26.54
C LEU A 407 -10.02 -2.68 26.54
N ARG A 408 -10.50 -1.45 26.52
CA ARG A 408 -9.70 -0.23 26.62
C ARG A 408 -9.87 0.43 27.97
N LEU A 409 -8.99 1.36 28.31
CA LEU A 409 -9.10 2.17 29.52
C LEU A 409 -10.47 2.88 29.56
N GLY A 410 -11.14 2.84 30.71
CA GLY A 410 -12.47 3.40 30.89
C GLY A 410 -13.61 2.37 30.77
N SER A 411 -14.81 2.86 30.44
CA SER A 411 -16.01 2.02 30.40
C SER A 411 -16.15 1.32 29.05
N ASN A 412 -16.33 0.00 29.07
CA ASN A 412 -16.45 -0.85 27.89
C ASN A 412 -17.78 -1.59 27.89
N GLN A 413 -18.46 -1.56 26.75
CA GLN A 413 -19.68 -2.33 26.52
C GLN A 413 -19.33 -3.67 25.86
N VAL A 414 -19.30 -4.75 26.65
CA VAL A 414 -19.14 -6.11 26.15
C VAL A 414 -20.52 -6.68 25.80
N THR A 415 -20.75 -6.95 24.52
CA THR A 415 -22.01 -7.47 24.01
C THR A 415 -21.84 -8.91 23.53
N TYR A 416 -22.61 -9.82 24.13
CA TYR A 416 -22.80 -11.20 23.67
C TYR A 416 -24.05 -11.31 22.81
N THR A 417 -23.98 -12.13 21.75
CA THR A 417 -25.11 -12.48 20.87
C THR A 417 -25.02 -13.94 20.41
N ASP A 418 -26.15 -14.57 20.13
CA ASP A 418 -26.23 -15.88 19.48
C ASP A 418 -27.57 -16.08 18.72
N CYS A 419 -27.68 -17.16 17.94
CA CYS A 419 -28.83 -17.48 17.09
C CYS A 419 -29.67 -18.68 17.58
N SER A 420 -29.47 -19.15 18.81
CA SER A 420 -30.08 -20.37 19.35
C SER A 420 -31.48 -20.12 19.88
N GLU A 421 -32.27 -21.19 20.10
CA GLU A 421 -33.54 -21.11 20.84
C GLU A 421 -33.31 -21.26 22.35
N ALA A 422 -32.53 -22.27 22.74
CA ALA A 422 -32.09 -22.52 24.11
C ALA A 422 -30.60 -22.19 24.27
N ARG A 423 -30.21 -21.64 25.43
CA ARG A 423 -28.82 -21.33 25.73
C ARG A 423 -28.55 -21.28 27.22
N HIS A 424 -27.33 -21.65 27.59
CA HIS A 424 -26.78 -21.36 28.91
C HIS A 424 -25.28 -21.21 28.76
N MET A 425 -24.84 -19.96 28.56
CA MET A 425 -23.46 -19.63 28.30
C MET A 425 -22.80 -19.00 29.52
N ARG A 426 -21.48 -19.08 29.57
CA ARG A 426 -20.65 -18.43 30.58
C ARG A 426 -19.58 -17.60 29.89
N LEU A 427 -19.68 -16.29 30.06
CA LEU A 427 -18.67 -15.32 29.67
C LEU A 427 -17.63 -15.19 30.78
N ARG A 428 -16.35 -15.18 30.41
CA ARG A 428 -15.26 -14.73 31.28
C ARG A 428 -14.37 -13.74 30.54
N CYS A 429 -14.03 -12.65 31.20
CA CYS A 429 -13.06 -11.65 30.74
C CYS A 429 -11.99 -11.49 31.81
N GLN A 430 -10.71 -11.47 31.42
CA GLN A 430 -9.57 -11.25 32.31
C GLN A 430 -8.66 -10.16 31.71
N TRP A 431 -8.31 -9.19 32.54
CA TRP A 431 -7.43 -8.07 32.14
C TRP A 431 -6.49 -7.67 33.27
N LEU A 432 -5.48 -6.87 32.91
CA LEU A 432 -4.50 -6.29 33.80
C LEU A 432 -4.70 -4.77 33.84
N GLU A 433 -4.55 -4.20 35.02
CA GLU A 433 -4.50 -2.75 35.24
C GLU A 433 -3.14 -2.36 35.79
N ARG A 434 -2.64 -1.19 35.37
CA ARG A 434 -1.38 -0.63 35.85
C ARG A 434 -1.47 0.88 36.02
N ASN A 435 -0.67 1.42 36.92
CA ASN A 435 -0.67 2.85 37.28
C ASN A 435 0.74 3.47 37.27
N ASP A 436 1.77 2.69 36.96
CA ASP A 436 3.17 3.11 36.98
C ASP A 436 3.63 3.76 35.67
N TRP A 437 2.81 3.69 34.61
CA TRP A 437 3.04 4.35 33.32
C TRP A 437 2.01 5.44 33.10
N THR A 438 2.42 6.57 32.53
CA THR A 438 1.50 7.67 32.21
C THR A 438 1.58 8.00 30.74
N ALA A 439 0.42 8.26 30.14
CA ALA A 439 0.37 8.79 28.79
C ALA A 439 0.91 10.22 28.76
N PRO A 440 1.68 10.61 27.72
CA PRO A 440 2.00 12.01 27.49
C PRO A 440 0.71 12.86 27.46
N PRO A 441 0.73 14.09 27.98
CA PRO A 441 -0.43 14.97 27.88
C PRO A 441 -0.73 15.34 26.43
N MET A 442 -1.91 15.90 26.21
CA MET A 442 -2.30 16.45 24.90
C MET A 442 -1.30 17.51 24.43
N VAL A 443 -0.91 17.45 23.16
CA VAL A 443 0.05 18.39 22.57
C VAL A 443 -0.61 19.76 22.35
N GLU A 444 0.12 20.83 22.64
CA GLU A 444 -0.36 22.22 22.55
C GLU A 444 0.53 23.09 21.64
N GLY A 445 0.07 24.31 21.36
CA GLY A 445 0.87 25.32 20.66
C GLY A 445 1.06 25.06 19.16
N LEU A 446 0.11 24.36 18.53
CA LEU A 446 0.14 24.09 17.09
C LEU A 446 0.19 25.41 16.29
N ALA A 447 1.14 25.49 15.37
CA ALA A 447 1.31 26.58 14.42
C ALA A 447 1.73 26.03 13.04
N PRO A 448 1.10 26.45 11.93
CA PRO A 448 0.02 27.41 11.84
C PRO A 448 -1.32 26.89 12.40
N ASN A 449 -2.19 27.82 12.81
CA ASN A 449 -3.53 27.55 13.35
C ASN A 449 -4.47 28.74 13.06
N ALA A 450 -5.79 28.52 13.22
CA ALA A 450 -6.86 29.49 13.02
C ALA A 450 -6.93 30.06 11.59
N GLY A 451 -6.61 29.23 10.60
CA GLY A 451 -6.71 29.58 9.18
C GLY A 451 -5.66 30.59 8.74
N LYS A 452 -4.60 30.79 9.53
CA LYS A 452 -3.53 31.74 9.21
C LYS A 452 -2.90 31.38 7.85
N PRO A 453 -2.99 32.27 6.85
CA PRO A 453 -2.42 32.00 5.53
C PRO A 453 -0.89 31.88 5.62
N GLN A 454 -0.33 30.86 4.97
CA GLN A 454 1.11 30.60 4.92
C GLN A 454 1.65 30.97 3.54
N LEU A 455 2.52 31.97 3.46
CA LEU A 455 3.17 32.40 2.21
C LEU A 455 4.28 31.41 1.80
N THR A 456 3.86 30.22 1.37
CA THR A 456 4.70 29.09 0.96
C THR A 456 3.80 28.00 0.38
N SER A 457 4.35 27.18 -0.52
CA SER A 457 3.74 25.91 -0.96
C SER A 457 4.29 24.68 -0.22
N CYS A 458 5.29 24.88 0.66
CA CYS A 458 5.84 23.89 1.60
C CYS A 458 5.62 24.37 3.04
N VAL A 459 4.53 23.95 3.66
CA VAL A 459 4.17 24.41 5.00
C VAL A 459 4.99 23.68 6.07
N ARG A 460 5.49 24.44 7.05
CA ARG A 460 6.07 23.90 8.28
C ARG A 460 5.02 23.88 9.40
N LEU A 461 4.76 22.69 9.94
CA LEU A 461 3.86 22.45 11.06
C LEU A 461 4.69 22.28 12.33
N GLY A 462 4.47 23.11 13.35
CA GLY A 462 5.24 23.10 14.60
C GLY A 462 4.36 23.16 15.84
N TRP A 463 4.87 22.65 16.96
CA TRP A 463 4.17 22.58 18.25
C TRP A 463 5.13 22.77 19.43
N ASN A 464 4.57 22.94 20.62
CA ASN A 464 5.37 23.04 21.84
C ASN A 464 5.89 21.66 22.27
N PRO A 465 7.14 21.56 22.77
CA PRO A 465 7.66 20.31 23.31
C PRO A 465 6.76 19.78 24.43
N THR A 466 6.35 18.51 24.31
CA THR A 466 5.57 17.79 25.31
C THR A 466 6.51 17.07 26.29
N PRO A 467 6.31 17.20 27.62
CA PRO A 467 7.14 16.52 28.61
C PRO A 467 7.22 15.01 28.36
N GLU A 468 8.43 14.44 28.45
CA GLU A 468 8.70 13.00 28.32
C GLU A 468 8.34 12.37 26.95
N ALA A 469 7.97 13.19 25.96
CA ALA A 469 7.72 12.73 24.61
C ALA A 469 9.01 12.35 23.90
N MET A 470 9.01 11.18 23.26
CA MET A 470 10.12 10.62 22.49
C MET A 470 9.86 10.57 21.00
N ASP A 471 8.59 10.64 20.60
CA ASP A 471 8.20 10.79 19.22
C ASP A 471 6.85 11.50 19.12
N TYR A 472 6.53 11.94 17.91
CA TYR A 472 5.24 12.54 17.59
C TYR A 472 4.65 11.91 16.33
N HIS A 473 3.34 11.73 16.34
CA HIS A 473 2.56 11.34 15.18
C HIS A 473 1.81 12.58 14.69
N VAL A 474 2.12 13.03 13.47
CA VAL A 474 1.49 14.17 12.79
C VAL A 474 0.54 13.65 11.72
N ARG A 475 -0.65 14.25 11.63
CA ARG A 475 -1.62 14.00 10.57
C ARG A 475 -2.18 15.29 10.00
N LEU A 476 -2.28 15.40 8.68
CA LEU A 476 -2.93 16.51 7.98
C LEU A 476 -3.97 15.97 6.97
N GLY A 477 -5.14 16.59 6.94
CA GLY A 477 -6.29 16.23 6.11
C GLY A 477 -7.13 17.44 5.72
N THR A 478 -8.29 17.18 5.13
CA THR A 478 -9.25 18.22 4.69
C THR A 478 -10.54 18.24 5.52
N ASP A 479 -10.78 17.23 6.35
CA ASP A 479 -11.87 17.21 7.33
C ASP A 479 -11.45 17.83 8.68
N GLU A 480 -12.38 18.47 9.39
CA GLU A 480 -12.11 19.22 10.64
C GLU A 480 -11.56 18.32 11.75
N ASP A 481 -12.02 17.07 11.83
CA ASP A 481 -11.59 16.09 12.83
C ASP A 481 -10.24 15.43 12.48
N VAL A 482 -9.81 15.53 11.22
CA VAL A 482 -8.61 14.91 10.65
C VAL A 482 -8.58 13.41 10.87
N ASP A 483 -9.72 12.75 10.65
CA ASP A 483 -9.84 11.30 10.80
C ASP A 483 -8.99 10.58 9.75
N LEU A 484 -8.95 11.12 8.54
CA LEU A 484 -8.14 10.62 7.44
C LEU A 484 -7.06 11.64 7.05
N ALA A 485 -5.85 11.15 6.80
CA ALA A 485 -4.84 11.97 6.16
C ALA A 485 -5.25 12.25 4.70
N LEU A 486 -4.89 13.41 4.14
CA LEU A 486 -5.15 13.72 2.73
C LEU A 486 -4.57 12.63 1.82
N SER A 487 -3.32 12.26 2.07
CA SER A 487 -2.62 11.11 1.50
C SER A 487 -1.57 10.59 2.51
N PRO A 488 -0.95 9.42 2.29
CA PRO A 488 0.12 8.90 3.14
C PRO A 488 1.32 9.84 3.35
N VAL A 489 1.51 10.85 2.48
CA VAL A 489 2.52 11.91 2.68
C VAL A 489 2.22 12.77 3.90
N PHE A 490 0.98 12.79 4.35
CA PHE A 490 0.51 13.65 5.43
C PHE A 490 0.19 12.87 6.72
N ASP A 491 0.64 11.61 6.84
CA ASP A 491 0.55 10.79 8.05
C ASP A 491 1.96 10.32 8.43
N LYS A 492 2.55 10.89 9.49
CA LYS A 492 3.99 10.78 9.77
C LYS A 492 4.31 10.52 11.23
N LEU A 493 5.27 9.64 11.46
CA LEU A 493 6.05 9.61 12.70
C LEU A 493 7.27 10.53 12.53
N VAL A 494 7.44 11.53 13.39
CA VAL A 494 8.51 12.52 13.25
C VAL A 494 9.90 11.88 13.30
N SER A 495 10.07 10.83 14.11
CA SER A 495 11.27 9.99 14.14
C SER A 495 11.65 9.34 12.80
N ARG A 496 10.70 9.24 11.87
CA ARG A 496 10.85 8.68 10.52
C ARG A 496 11.01 9.74 9.44
N THR A 497 11.17 11.01 9.83
CA THR A 497 11.33 12.15 8.91
C THR A 497 12.71 12.80 9.08
N THR A 498 13.03 13.75 8.21
CA THR A 498 14.22 14.61 8.36
C THR A 498 14.18 15.49 9.62
N SER A 499 13.02 15.63 10.26
CA SER A 499 12.81 16.40 11.49
C SER A 499 12.88 15.55 12.77
N ALA A 500 13.48 14.37 12.71
CA ALA A 500 13.63 13.48 13.86
C ALA A 500 14.18 14.20 15.11
N GLY A 501 13.51 14.01 16.25
CA GLY A 501 13.84 14.66 17.52
C GLY A 501 13.46 16.15 17.63
N GLN A 502 12.75 16.70 16.63
CA GLN A 502 12.26 18.08 16.64
C GLN A 502 10.74 18.13 16.91
N CYS A 503 10.25 19.31 17.28
CA CYS A 503 8.81 19.57 17.45
C CYS A 503 8.22 20.30 16.24
N PHE A 504 8.65 19.89 15.04
CA PHE A 504 8.07 20.34 13.79
C PHE A 504 8.22 19.26 12.71
N TRP A 505 7.42 19.38 11.66
CA TRP A 505 7.57 18.67 10.40
C TRP A 505 7.26 19.62 9.24
N THR A 506 7.92 19.46 8.11
CA THR A 506 7.69 20.29 6.91
C THR A 506 7.18 19.41 5.78
N VAL A 507 6.15 19.87 5.09
CA VAL A 507 5.64 19.21 3.87
C VAL A 507 6.80 19.02 2.88
N PRO A 508 7.04 17.80 2.37
CA PRO A 508 8.33 17.44 1.77
C PRO A 508 8.58 17.98 0.36
N GLU A 509 7.53 18.32 -0.40
CA GLU A 509 7.64 18.81 -1.77
C GLU A 509 6.71 20.01 -2.00
N GLU A 510 7.11 20.90 -2.91
CA GLU A 510 6.36 22.12 -3.26
C GLU A 510 5.05 21.77 -3.97
N GLY A 511 3.98 22.46 -3.57
CA GLY A 511 2.69 22.38 -4.24
C GLY A 511 1.96 21.04 -4.04
N LEU A 512 2.20 20.37 -2.91
CA LEU A 512 1.36 19.25 -2.45
C LEU A 512 0.05 19.70 -1.80
N LEU A 513 -0.04 20.98 -1.42
CA LEU A 513 -1.24 21.62 -0.88
C LEU A 513 -1.71 22.68 -1.86
N ASN A 514 -3.01 22.69 -2.16
CA ASN A 514 -3.63 23.65 -3.06
C ASN A 514 -3.91 24.97 -2.35
N PRO A 515 -3.76 26.11 -3.03
CA PRO A 515 -4.32 27.37 -2.55
C PRO A 515 -5.86 27.28 -2.45
N ASP A 516 -6.44 28.24 -1.72
CA ASP A 516 -7.89 28.34 -1.50
C ASP A 516 -8.57 27.10 -0.88
N THR A 517 -7.78 26.20 -0.29
CA THR A 517 -8.25 24.98 0.37
C THR A 517 -8.03 25.07 1.88
N ASP A 518 -9.04 24.67 2.65
CA ASP A 518 -8.95 24.54 4.10
C ASP A 518 -8.30 23.21 4.47
N TYR A 519 -7.21 23.27 5.24
CA TYR A 519 -6.52 22.09 5.75
C TYR A 519 -6.52 22.09 7.27
N TYR A 520 -6.67 20.89 7.82
CA TYR A 520 -6.69 20.66 9.25
C TYR A 520 -5.60 19.64 9.60
N TRP A 521 -4.93 19.86 10.72
CA TRP A 521 -3.85 18.97 11.15
C TRP A 521 -3.81 18.83 12.66
N LYS A 522 -3.37 17.65 13.12
CA LYS A 522 -3.26 17.30 14.54
C LYS A 522 -1.98 16.53 14.82
N VAL A 523 -1.57 16.55 16.08
CA VAL A 523 -0.37 15.85 16.54
C VAL A 523 -0.63 15.17 17.88
N ARG A 524 -0.02 13.99 18.11
CA ARG A 524 0.02 13.32 19.42
C ARG A 524 1.43 12.88 19.77
N ALA A 525 1.74 12.83 21.06
CA ALA A 525 3.04 12.44 21.58
C ALA A 525 3.09 10.96 21.98
N ARG A 526 4.28 10.37 21.91
CA ARG A 526 4.61 9.02 22.39
C ARG A 526 5.65 9.08 23.50
N SER A 527 5.46 8.35 24.60
CA SER A 527 6.45 8.26 25.67
C SER A 527 7.58 7.26 25.36
N ALA A 528 8.62 7.23 26.20
CA ALA A 528 9.71 6.24 26.12
C ALA A 528 9.24 4.78 26.32
N GLN A 529 8.14 4.57 27.04
CA GLN A 529 7.53 3.26 27.25
C GLN A 529 6.64 2.84 26.07
N GLY A 530 6.53 3.66 25.02
CA GLY A 530 5.69 3.42 23.85
C GLY A 530 4.22 3.80 24.05
N VAL A 531 3.88 4.58 25.08
CA VAL A 531 2.49 5.00 25.34
C VAL A 531 2.17 6.23 24.50
N TRP A 532 1.13 6.13 23.67
CA TRP A 532 0.57 7.23 22.90
C TRP A 532 -0.42 8.04 23.75
N GLY A 533 -0.21 9.35 23.79
CA GLY A 533 -1.15 10.31 24.35
C GLY A 533 -2.33 10.59 23.42
N PRO A 534 -3.29 11.41 23.87
CA PRO A 534 -4.41 11.84 23.02
C PRO A 534 -3.91 12.73 21.88
N TRP A 535 -4.70 12.78 20.81
CA TRP A 535 -4.54 13.79 19.77
C TRP A 535 -4.77 15.20 20.31
N SER A 536 -4.00 16.17 19.81
CA SER A 536 -4.29 17.59 19.99
C SER A 536 -5.66 17.95 19.43
N GLN A 537 -6.18 19.12 19.84
CA GLN A 537 -7.18 19.79 19.02
C GLN A 537 -6.62 20.04 17.62
N ALA A 538 -7.44 19.86 16.59
CA ALA A 538 -7.03 20.12 15.22
C ALA A 538 -6.73 21.62 15.05
N ALA A 539 -5.63 21.90 14.38
CA ALA A 539 -5.27 23.24 13.95
C ALA A 539 -5.63 23.43 12.48
N HIS A 540 -6.00 24.65 12.12
CA HIS A 540 -6.48 25.02 10.79
C HIS A 540 -5.48 25.92 10.05
N LEU A 541 -5.24 25.65 8.76
CA LEU A 541 -4.36 26.46 7.91
C LEU A 541 -4.87 26.60 6.48
N ARG A 542 -4.37 27.63 5.79
CA ARG A 542 -4.44 27.82 4.33
C ARG A 542 -3.06 28.17 3.78
N VAL A 543 -2.80 27.85 2.52
CA VAL A 543 -1.57 28.26 1.83
C VAL A 543 -1.84 29.45 0.91
N LEU A 544 -0.86 30.36 0.81
CA LEU A 544 -0.77 31.42 -0.18
C LEU A 544 0.38 31.07 -1.12
N ALA A 545 0.01 30.64 -2.32
CA ALA A 545 0.89 30.28 -3.41
C ALA A 545 0.09 30.42 -4.72
N PRO A 546 0.74 30.55 -5.88
CA PRO A 546 0.05 30.42 -7.16
C PRO A 546 -0.41 28.97 -7.36
N GLY A 547 -1.55 28.78 -8.03
CA GLY A 547 -2.04 27.46 -8.41
C GLY A 547 -1.19 26.79 -9.50
N ILE A 548 -1.29 25.46 -9.61
CA ILE A 548 -0.53 24.67 -10.61
C ILE A 548 -1.01 25.01 -12.03
N PRO A 549 -0.13 25.34 -12.99
CA PRO A 549 -0.51 25.65 -14.37
C PRO A 549 -1.38 24.57 -15.02
N LEU A 550 -2.44 25.01 -15.72
CA LEU A 550 -3.47 24.14 -16.29
C LEU A 550 -3.30 23.95 -17.79
N GLN A 551 -3.88 22.87 -18.33
CA GLN A 551 -3.95 22.59 -19.77
C GLN A 551 -2.61 22.67 -20.51
N VAL A 552 -1.53 22.21 -19.85
CA VAL A 552 -0.20 22.25 -20.44
C VAL A 552 -0.10 21.25 -21.59
N HIS A 553 0.32 21.71 -22.77
CA HIS A 553 0.48 20.89 -23.97
C HIS A 553 1.52 21.50 -24.91
N LEU A 554 2.06 20.69 -25.82
CA LEU A 554 3.00 21.12 -26.84
C LEU A 554 2.30 21.17 -28.20
N GLU A 555 2.35 22.32 -28.87
CA GLU A 555 1.90 22.49 -30.25
C GLU A 555 3.10 22.45 -31.18
N MET A 556 3.09 21.49 -32.14
CA MET A 556 4.15 21.33 -33.12
C MET A 556 3.77 21.96 -34.46
N ASN A 557 4.61 22.86 -34.98
CA ASN A 557 4.62 23.25 -36.39
C ASN A 557 5.61 22.35 -37.12
N TRP A 558 5.11 21.26 -37.72
CA TRP A 558 5.93 20.27 -38.41
C TRP A 558 6.73 20.82 -39.60
N PRO A 559 6.16 21.67 -40.49
CA PRO A 559 6.94 22.29 -41.56
C PRO A 559 8.13 23.13 -41.09
N GLU A 560 7.95 23.90 -40.01
CA GLU A 560 9.02 24.76 -39.45
C GLU A 560 9.87 24.03 -38.41
N ARG A 561 9.48 22.80 -38.06
CA ARG A 561 10.10 21.95 -37.04
C ARG A 561 10.27 22.69 -35.70
N CYS A 562 9.28 23.49 -35.33
CA CYS A 562 9.26 24.23 -34.08
C CYS A 562 8.12 23.76 -33.17
N GLY A 563 8.35 23.80 -31.86
CA GLY A 563 7.42 23.35 -30.84
C GLY A 563 7.22 24.43 -29.79
N ARG A 564 5.98 24.91 -29.67
CA ARG A 564 5.57 25.89 -28.68
C ARG A 564 4.84 25.19 -27.54
N LEU A 565 5.34 25.36 -26.32
CA LEU A 565 4.68 24.87 -25.12
C LEU A 565 3.61 25.88 -24.71
N HIS A 566 2.39 25.41 -24.48
CA HIS A 566 1.23 26.23 -24.09
C HIS A 566 0.72 25.83 -22.71
N TRP A 567 0.19 26.79 -21.95
CA TRP A 567 -0.46 26.56 -20.66
C TRP A 567 -1.46 27.68 -20.33
N ARG A 568 -2.29 27.46 -19.31
CA ARG A 568 -3.18 28.48 -18.76
C ARG A 568 -2.84 28.77 -17.30
N PRO A 569 -2.94 30.05 -16.87
CA PRO A 569 -2.90 30.40 -15.46
C PRO A 569 -3.98 29.62 -14.69
N ASN A 570 -3.65 29.18 -13.49
CA ASN A 570 -4.63 28.60 -12.59
C ASN A 570 -5.43 29.74 -11.93
N PRO A 571 -6.77 29.73 -11.94
CA PRO A 571 -7.57 30.74 -11.26
C PRO A 571 -7.50 30.64 -9.73
N GLN A 572 -6.94 29.57 -9.17
CA GLN A 572 -6.73 29.42 -7.73
C GLN A 572 -5.40 30.07 -7.29
N GLY A 573 -5.41 30.67 -6.10
CA GLY A 573 -4.23 31.23 -5.46
C GLY A 573 -3.78 32.59 -6.00
N ASN A 574 -2.53 32.93 -5.67
CA ASN A 574 -1.92 34.20 -6.04
C ASN A 574 -1.72 34.31 -7.56
N GLU A 575 -1.83 35.53 -8.09
CA GLU A 575 -1.50 35.79 -9.49
C GLU A 575 0.00 35.51 -9.75
N PRO A 576 0.33 34.71 -10.77
CA PRO A 576 1.72 34.45 -11.12
C PRO A 576 2.35 35.67 -11.79
N LEU A 577 3.55 36.03 -11.36
CA LEU A 577 4.42 37.04 -11.99
C LEU A 577 5.25 36.42 -13.12
N ALA A 578 5.61 35.14 -13.00
CA ALA A 578 6.41 34.43 -13.99
C ALA A 578 6.08 32.93 -14.03
N TYR A 579 6.58 32.26 -15.07
CA TYR A 579 6.50 30.83 -15.25
C TYR A 579 7.88 30.25 -15.53
N GLU A 580 8.22 29.21 -14.78
CA GLU A 580 9.44 28.44 -14.97
C GLU A 580 9.15 27.24 -15.87
N ILE A 581 9.94 27.10 -16.93
CA ILE A 581 9.90 25.95 -17.81
C ILE A 581 11.04 25.03 -17.42
N HIS A 582 10.69 23.80 -17.09
CA HIS A 582 11.65 22.75 -16.81
C HIS A 582 11.69 21.73 -17.94
N GLY A 583 12.87 21.32 -18.37
CA GLY A 583 13.09 20.36 -19.47
C GLY A 583 14.07 19.25 -19.09
N SER A 584 13.76 18.00 -19.45
CA SER A 584 14.64 16.85 -19.15
C SER A 584 14.56 15.76 -20.22
N ASP A 585 15.64 14.99 -20.31
CA ASP A 585 15.69 13.74 -21.09
C ASP A 585 15.16 12.54 -20.27
N GLU A 586 14.97 12.69 -18.96
CA GLU A 586 14.39 11.66 -18.09
C GLU A 586 12.85 11.70 -18.15
N ARG A 587 12.23 10.57 -18.47
CA ARG A 587 10.78 10.43 -18.35
C ARG A 587 10.37 10.50 -16.88
N GLY A 588 9.33 11.26 -16.56
CA GLY A 588 8.83 11.36 -15.18
C GLY A 588 9.79 12.09 -14.23
N PHE A 589 10.62 12.99 -14.75
CA PHE A 589 11.55 13.81 -13.96
C PHE A 589 10.81 14.76 -12.99
N SER A 590 11.48 15.16 -11.91
CA SER A 590 11.02 16.22 -10.99
C SER A 590 11.55 17.58 -11.39
N ALA A 591 10.72 18.62 -11.36
CA ALA A 591 11.16 20.01 -11.61
C ALA A 591 12.12 20.50 -10.51
N ARG A 592 13.35 20.87 -10.87
CA ARG A 592 14.42 21.28 -9.96
C ARG A 592 15.21 22.46 -10.54
N ARG A 593 15.38 23.53 -9.76
CA ARG A 593 16.18 24.71 -10.16
C ARG A 593 17.69 24.45 -10.14
N GLY A 594 18.15 23.64 -9.19
CA GLY A 594 19.56 23.30 -9.01
C GLY A 594 19.79 21.80 -9.05
N ASP A 595 21.05 21.41 -8.89
CA ASP A 595 21.49 20.03 -8.91
C ASP A 595 20.70 19.17 -7.92
N TYR A 596 20.36 17.97 -8.35
CA TYR A 596 19.63 17.01 -7.53
C TYR A 596 20.11 15.59 -7.82
N GLU A 597 19.83 14.69 -6.89
CA GLU A 597 20.19 13.30 -7.05
C GLU A 597 19.00 12.46 -7.55
N ILE A 598 19.30 11.54 -8.46
CA ILE A 598 18.36 10.52 -8.95
C ILE A 598 18.84 9.13 -8.54
N TYR A 599 17.89 8.23 -8.25
CA TYR A 599 18.16 6.81 -8.08
C TYR A 599 18.27 6.12 -9.43
N LEU A 600 19.41 5.47 -9.68
CA LEU A 600 19.71 4.75 -10.92
C LEU A 600 19.23 3.29 -10.91
N GLY A 601 18.82 2.78 -9.73
CA GLY A 601 18.49 1.38 -9.52
C GLY A 601 19.61 0.58 -8.83
N ASN A 602 19.30 -0.67 -8.50
CA ASN A 602 20.19 -1.60 -7.78
C ASN A 602 21.03 -2.50 -8.72
N GLN A 603 21.00 -2.28 -10.05
CA GLN A 603 21.84 -2.97 -11.04
C GLN A 603 23.06 -2.12 -11.42
N GLY A 604 24.02 -1.91 -10.53
CA GLY A 604 25.21 -1.11 -10.90
C GLY A 604 26.24 -0.92 -9.80
N GLY A 605 27.24 -0.08 -10.09
CA GLY A 605 28.28 0.32 -9.14
C GLY A 605 27.86 1.45 -8.19
N SER A 606 27.30 2.54 -8.74
CA SER A 606 26.64 3.59 -7.94
C SER A 606 25.14 3.53 -8.17
N GLU A 607 24.37 3.49 -7.08
CA GLU A 607 22.90 3.49 -7.10
C GLU A 607 22.33 4.90 -7.28
N ARG A 608 23.16 5.94 -7.14
CA ARG A 608 22.77 7.35 -7.21
C ARG A 608 23.64 8.12 -8.18
N GLN A 609 23.06 9.16 -8.78
CA GLN A 609 23.77 10.12 -9.61
C GLN A 609 23.25 11.54 -9.34
N THR A 610 24.16 12.47 -9.11
CA THR A 610 23.85 13.91 -9.17
C THR A 610 23.73 14.34 -10.63
N VAL A 611 22.61 14.98 -10.96
CA VAL A 611 22.32 15.57 -12.27
C VAL A 611 22.08 17.07 -12.10
N PRO A 612 22.36 17.89 -13.13
CA PRO A 612 22.12 19.33 -13.05
C PRO A 612 20.64 19.66 -12.88
N GLY A 613 20.37 20.86 -12.37
CA GLY A 613 19.02 21.44 -12.40
C GLY A 613 18.46 21.47 -13.82
N ASN A 614 17.13 21.36 -13.93
CA ASN A 614 16.43 21.24 -15.21
C ASN A 614 15.55 22.46 -15.51
N LEU A 615 15.79 23.60 -14.86
CA LEU A 615 15.19 24.88 -15.23
C LEU A 615 15.85 25.37 -16.52
N VAL A 616 15.06 25.49 -17.60
CA VAL A 616 15.56 25.87 -18.92
C VAL A 616 15.14 27.27 -19.35
N ALA A 617 14.03 27.80 -18.80
CA ALA A 617 13.61 29.17 -19.06
C ALA A 617 12.74 29.73 -17.93
N VAL A 618 12.72 31.06 -17.81
CA VAL A 618 11.77 31.81 -16.99
C VAL A 618 11.07 32.82 -17.90
N VAL A 619 9.75 32.79 -17.91
CA VAL A 619 8.91 33.60 -18.79
C VAL A 619 8.04 34.51 -17.93
N ASP A 620 8.14 35.82 -18.12
CA ASP A 620 7.28 36.78 -17.45
C ASP A 620 5.81 36.55 -17.84
N ALA A 621 4.91 36.62 -16.88
CA ALA A 621 3.47 36.41 -17.11
C ALA A 621 2.87 37.43 -18.11
N ASP A 622 3.48 38.62 -18.19
CA ASP A 622 3.01 39.73 -19.05
C ASP A 622 3.78 39.87 -20.38
N ALA A 623 5.03 39.42 -20.48
CA ALA A 623 5.95 39.96 -21.50
C ALA A 623 6.05 39.20 -22.83
N ASP A 624 5.68 37.92 -22.94
CA ASP A 624 5.83 37.19 -24.22
C ASP A 624 4.82 36.05 -24.40
N ALA A 625 3.79 36.01 -23.54
CA ALA A 625 2.90 34.87 -23.42
C ALA A 625 1.57 35.04 -24.18
N ARG A 626 1.18 36.26 -24.56
CA ARG A 626 -0.03 36.52 -25.37
C ARG A 626 0.28 36.40 -26.87
N GLY A 627 0.60 35.20 -27.32
CA GLY A 627 0.62 34.88 -28.75
C GLY A 627 -0.80 34.88 -29.31
N ASP A 628 -1.22 36.04 -29.84
CA ASP A 628 -2.25 36.26 -30.87
C ASP A 628 -3.60 35.51 -30.77
N SER A 629 -4.10 35.19 -29.55
CA SER A 629 -5.43 34.59 -29.42
C SER A 629 -6.28 35.18 -28.28
N ASP A 630 -7.56 35.38 -28.58
CA ASP A 630 -8.66 35.68 -27.64
C ASP A 630 -8.89 34.58 -26.57
N SER A 631 -7.98 33.60 -26.43
CA SER A 631 -8.15 32.35 -25.66
C SER A 631 -7.61 32.41 -24.21
N GLY A 632 -6.78 33.41 -23.88
CA GLY A 632 -6.15 33.52 -22.55
C GLY A 632 -5.09 32.44 -22.24
N SER A 633 -4.62 31.70 -23.26
CA SER A 633 -3.49 30.76 -23.14
C SER A 633 -2.15 31.50 -23.26
N LEU A 634 -1.20 31.10 -22.42
CA LEU A 634 0.20 31.50 -22.47
C LEU A 634 1.00 30.50 -23.30
N GLY A 635 2.17 30.88 -23.82
CA GLY A 635 3.07 29.92 -24.44
C GLY A 635 4.48 30.43 -24.77
N HIS A 636 5.42 29.50 -24.91
CA HIS A 636 6.85 29.77 -25.14
C HIS A 636 7.46 28.75 -26.10
N MET A 637 8.37 29.18 -26.96
CA MET A 637 9.04 28.29 -27.91
C MET A 637 10.13 27.48 -27.20
N VAL A 638 10.03 26.16 -27.23
CA VAL A 638 10.95 25.25 -26.53
C VAL A 638 11.70 24.31 -27.46
N ILE A 639 11.21 24.14 -28.70
CA ILE A 639 11.85 23.32 -29.73
C ILE A 639 11.95 24.14 -31.01
N GLY A 640 13.10 24.07 -31.69
CA GLY A 640 13.25 24.64 -33.02
C GLY A 640 14.66 25.07 -33.36
N PRO A 641 14.90 25.44 -34.63
CA PRO A 641 16.23 25.77 -35.14
C PRO A 641 16.85 27.04 -34.52
N GLN A 642 16.00 27.93 -33.97
CA GLN A 642 16.43 29.18 -33.32
C GLN A 642 16.37 29.10 -31.79
N VAL A 643 15.97 27.95 -31.23
CA VAL A 643 15.92 27.74 -29.79
C VAL A 643 17.28 27.21 -29.32
N ASP A 644 17.76 27.71 -28.19
CA ASP A 644 19.01 27.22 -27.62
C ASP A 644 18.90 25.73 -27.28
N LEU A 645 19.94 24.95 -27.60
CA LEU A 645 19.98 23.51 -27.39
C LEU A 645 19.70 23.09 -25.94
N HIS A 646 20.07 23.91 -24.95
CA HIS A 646 19.80 23.58 -23.53
C HIS A 646 18.30 23.64 -23.17
N MET A 647 17.44 24.20 -24.02
CA MET A 647 16.00 24.23 -23.80
C MET A 647 15.28 23.06 -24.50
N GLN A 648 15.97 22.33 -25.38
CA GLN A 648 15.35 21.35 -26.28
C GLN A 648 15.41 19.95 -25.67
N HIS A 649 14.29 19.49 -25.13
CA HIS A 649 14.15 18.24 -24.38
C HIS A 649 12.91 17.45 -24.82
N PRO A 650 12.89 16.13 -24.63
CA PRO A 650 11.69 15.32 -24.88
C PRO A 650 10.60 15.52 -23.83
N PHE A 651 10.91 15.97 -22.60
CA PHE A 651 9.92 16.12 -21.53
C PHE A 651 9.95 17.52 -20.90
N TYR A 652 8.78 18.11 -20.69
CA TYR A 652 8.63 19.45 -20.11
C TYR A 652 7.63 19.50 -18.95
N ARG A 653 7.83 20.49 -18.06
CA ARG A 653 6.87 20.93 -17.03
C ARG A 653 6.89 22.44 -16.88
N VAL A 654 5.79 23.00 -16.41
CA VAL A 654 5.68 24.43 -16.08
C VAL A 654 5.38 24.60 -14.59
N VAL A 655 6.05 25.54 -13.94
CA VAL A 655 5.82 25.94 -12.54
C VAL A 655 5.49 27.44 -12.53
N ALA A 656 4.41 27.84 -11.85
CA ALA A 656 4.06 29.24 -11.67
C ALA A 656 4.82 29.84 -10.47
N VAL A 657 5.21 31.11 -10.57
CA VAL A 657 5.92 31.85 -9.52
C VAL A 657 5.22 33.19 -9.31
N ASP A 658 4.81 33.49 -8.07
CA ASP A 658 4.16 34.77 -7.73
C ASP A 658 5.17 35.89 -7.44
N ALA A 659 4.66 37.09 -7.13
CA ALA A 659 5.47 38.27 -6.86
C ALA A 659 6.34 38.16 -5.59
N ASP A 660 6.00 37.27 -4.67
CA ASP A 660 6.77 36.98 -3.46
C ASP A 660 7.81 35.87 -3.70
N GLY A 661 7.86 35.32 -4.92
CA GLY A 661 8.77 34.24 -5.32
C GLY A 661 8.29 32.85 -4.88
N VAL A 662 7.05 32.72 -4.39
CA VAL A 662 6.47 31.43 -4.01
C VAL A 662 6.13 30.65 -5.28
N ARG A 663 6.56 29.40 -5.32
CA ARG A 663 6.33 28.48 -6.44
C ARG A 663 5.05 27.69 -6.22
N SER A 664 4.31 27.45 -7.30
CA SER A 664 3.30 26.39 -7.34
C SER A 664 3.96 25.01 -7.31
N GLY A 665 3.16 23.95 -7.35
CA GLY A 665 3.65 22.64 -7.82
C GLY A 665 3.86 22.64 -9.33
N PRO A 666 4.60 21.67 -9.88
CA PRO A 666 4.78 21.55 -11.32
C PRO A 666 3.52 20.99 -11.99
N SER A 667 3.30 21.39 -13.25
CA SER A 667 2.23 20.87 -14.09
C SER A 667 2.37 19.36 -14.38
N GLN A 668 1.33 18.81 -15.03
CA GLN A 668 1.46 17.55 -15.77
C GLN A 668 2.67 17.59 -16.72
N MET A 669 3.32 16.44 -16.89
CA MET A 669 4.44 16.30 -17.82
C MET A 669 3.91 16.36 -19.26
N VAL A 670 4.62 17.09 -20.12
CA VAL A 670 4.37 17.11 -21.56
C VAL A 670 5.52 16.40 -22.26
N GLU A 671 5.18 15.49 -23.17
CA GLU A 671 6.12 14.71 -23.98
C GLU A 671 6.14 15.29 -25.41
N ALA A 672 7.33 15.69 -25.86
CA ALA A 672 7.61 16.14 -27.22
C ALA A 672 7.85 14.94 -28.14
N PRO A 673 7.73 15.06 -29.47
CA PRO A 673 8.12 13.98 -30.37
C PRO A 673 9.61 13.65 -30.19
N HIS A 674 9.93 12.37 -30.08
CA HIS A 674 11.30 11.87 -30.11
C HIS A 674 11.36 10.46 -30.76
N PRO A 675 12.42 10.14 -31.52
CA PRO A 675 13.51 11.04 -31.92
C PRO A 675 12.98 12.19 -32.79
N PHE A 676 13.59 13.36 -32.68
CA PHE A 676 13.21 14.54 -33.47
C PHE A 676 14.41 15.46 -33.64
N VAL A 677 14.88 15.63 -34.88
CA VAL A 677 16.04 16.46 -35.17
C VAL A 677 15.71 17.93 -35.17
N THR A 678 16.51 18.70 -34.45
CA THR A 678 16.33 20.14 -34.24
C THR A 678 17.44 20.98 -34.88
N THR A 679 18.50 20.32 -35.36
CA THR A 679 19.62 21.00 -36.04
C THR A 679 19.16 21.69 -37.33
N PRO A 680 19.46 23.00 -37.48
CA PRO A 680 19.28 23.69 -38.75
C PRO A 680 20.21 23.10 -39.83
N LEU A 681 19.65 22.78 -40.99
CA LEU A 681 20.40 22.22 -42.11
C LEU A 681 20.69 23.31 -43.15
N PRO A 682 21.93 23.44 -43.65
CA PRO A 682 22.32 24.52 -44.54
C PRO A 682 21.64 24.35 -45.90
N ARG A 683 21.08 25.46 -46.40
CA ARG A 683 20.56 25.52 -47.77
C ARG A 683 21.65 25.83 -48.80
N GLN A 684 22.79 26.36 -48.37
CA GLN A 684 23.89 26.76 -49.24
C GLN A 684 25.22 26.35 -48.63
N ILE A 685 26.09 25.73 -49.43
CA ILE A 685 27.45 25.38 -49.03
C ILE A 685 28.47 25.71 -50.14
N PRO A 686 29.71 26.07 -49.79
CA PRO A 686 30.78 26.27 -50.77
C PRO A 686 31.21 24.96 -51.44
N ALA A 687 31.47 25.01 -52.74
CA ALA A 687 32.19 23.95 -53.45
C ALA A 687 33.62 23.84 -52.91
N ASN A 688 34.21 22.63 -52.94
CA ASN A 688 35.61 22.40 -52.58
C ASN A 688 36.01 22.70 -51.11
N GLU A 689 35.02 22.88 -50.23
CA GLU A 689 35.21 23.03 -48.79
C GLU A 689 34.28 22.07 -48.04
N ALA A 690 34.77 21.47 -46.97
CA ALA A 690 33.98 20.54 -46.16
C ALA A 690 33.11 21.32 -45.16
N THR A 691 31.80 21.09 -45.20
CA THR A 691 30.87 21.54 -44.17
C THR A 691 30.59 20.40 -43.20
N ILE A 692 30.90 20.59 -41.91
CA ILE A 692 30.72 19.57 -40.87
C ILE A 692 29.67 20.06 -39.87
N ILE A 693 28.66 19.23 -39.62
CA ILE A 693 27.51 19.55 -38.76
C ILE A 693 27.29 18.41 -37.78
N GLN A 694 27.15 18.74 -36.49
CA GLN A 694 26.68 17.81 -35.48
C GLN A 694 25.14 17.82 -35.46
N LEU A 695 24.53 16.70 -35.83
CA LEU A 695 23.08 16.56 -35.68
C LEU A 695 22.71 16.39 -34.21
N HIS A 696 21.68 17.12 -33.79
CA HIS A 696 21.05 17.07 -32.50
C HIS A 696 19.62 16.56 -32.70
N SER A 697 19.25 15.56 -31.91
CA SER A 697 17.91 14.99 -31.86
C SER A 697 17.47 14.95 -30.42
N LEU A 698 16.21 15.31 -30.18
CA LEU A 698 15.53 14.98 -28.94
C LEU A 698 15.61 13.46 -28.76
N ARG A 699 15.91 13.02 -27.54
CA ARG A 699 15.94 11.60 -27.20
C ARG A 699 15.67 11.39 -25.72
N SER A 700 14.94 10.32 -25.41
CA SER A 700 14.70 9.92 -24.03
C SER A 700 15.90 9.16 -23.46
N ARG A 701 16.32 9.51 -22.25
CA ARG A 701 17.24 8.70 -21.43
C ARG A 701 16.57 7.42 -20.93
N GLY A 702 15.26 7.34 -21.03
CA GLY A 702 14.46 6.22 -20.56
C GLY A 702 13.84 6.50 -19.20
N ASP A 703 13.47 5.42 -18.53
CA ASP A 703 12.71 5.44 -17.28
C ASP A 703 13.25 4.39 -16.31
N LEU A 704 13.11 4.62 -15.00
CA LEU A 704 13.54 3.67 -13.98
C LEU A 704 12.56 2.50 -13.92
N ARG A 705 12.99 1.27 -14.23
CA ARG A 705 12.09 0.10 -14.30
C ARG A 705 12.61 -1.10 -13.53
N ALA A 706 11.71 -1.70 -12.75
CA ALA A 706 11.93 -2.98 -12.10
C ALA A 706 11.73 -4.14 -13.09
N VAL A 707 12.62 -5.13 -13.02
CA VAL A 707 12.46 -6.43 -13.67
C VAL A 707 12.61 -7.52 -12.61
N SER A 708 11.86 -8.61 -12.76
CA SER A 708 11.90 -9.74 -11.83
C SER A 708 13.09 -10.62 -12.17
N ASP A 709 13.89 -10.93 -11.16
CA ASP A 709 15.01 -11.87 -11.21
C ASP A 709 14.69 -13.05 -10.28
N GLY A 710 13.81 -13.92 -10.76
CA GLY A 710 13.23 -15.00 -9.97
C GLY A 710 12.19 -14.51 -8.95
N PRO A 711 11.76 -15.38 -8.02
CA PRO A 711 10.55 -15.17 -7.23
C PRO A 711 10.71 -14.17 -6.07
N ARG A 712 11.92 -13.68 -5.77
CA ARG A 712 12.21 -12.88 -4.56
C ARG A 712 13.13 -11.68 -4.78
N ARG A 713 13.48 -11.37 -6.02
CA ARG A 713 14.42 -10.29 -6.32
C ARG A 713 13.89 -9.43 -7.45
N TYR A 714 13.89 -8.13 -7.21
CA TYR A 714 13.63 -7.12 -8.22
C TYR A 714 14.93 -6.42 -8.53
N ARG A 715 15.20 -6.31 -9.82
CA ARG A 715 16.36 -5.58 -10.29
C ARG A 715 15.92 -4.33 -11.03
N GLN A 716 16.34 -3.19 -10.51
CA GLN A 716 15.96 -1.87 -10.98
C GLN A 716 17.12 -1.25 -11.75
N ALA A 717 16.80 -0.64 -12.89
CA ALA A 717 17.74 0.14 -13.69
C ALA A 717 16.97 1.13 -14.53
N PHE A 718 17.63 2.19 -14.99
CA PHE A 718 17.13 2.93 -16.15
C PHE A 718 17.09 2.03 -17.39
N ARG A 719 15.93 1.98 -18.03
CA ARG A 719 15.66 1.17 -19.24
C ARG A 719 14.96 2.00 -20.27
N ASP A 720 14.92 1.47 -21.49
CA ASP A 720 14.23 2.09 -22.62
C ASP A 720 14.78 3.49 -22.96
N GLY A 721 16.05 3.71 -22.64
CA GLY A 721 16.82 4.83 -23.17
C GLY A 721 17.03 4.64 -24.66
N GLU A 722 16.82 5.72 -25.41
CA GLU A 722 16.93 5.71 -26.86
C GLU A 722 18.40 5.71 -27.28
N GLN A 723 18.77 4.68 -28.03
CA GLN A 723 19.99 4.68 -28.83
C GLN A 723 19.60 5.05 -30.26
N LEU A 724 20.18 6.13 -30.76
CA LEU A 724 19.87 6.66 -32.08
C LEU A 724 20.86 6.16 -33.12
N GLU A 725 20.33 5.77 -34.27
CA GLU A 725 21.06 5.46 -35.48
C GLU A 725 20.74 6.51 -36.55
N PHE A 726 21.79 7.08 -37.15
CA PHE A 726 21.70 8.14 -38.16
C PHE A 726 21.96 7.58 -39.55
N LEU A 727 21.01 7.75 -40.47
CA LEU A 727 21.02 7.12 -41.79
C LEU A 727 20.88 8.19 -42.88
N LEU A 728 21.73 8.09 -43.91
CA LEU A 728 21.59 8.85 -45.14
C LEU A 728 20.77 7.99 -46.12
N ASP A 729 19.48 8.30 -46.24
CA ASP A 729 18.55 7.58 -47.14
C ASP A 729 18.75 8.00 -48.59
N GLU A 730 19.01 9.29 -48.82
CA GLU A 730 19.23 9.88 -50.14
C GLU A 730 20.27 11.00 -50.03
N GLY A 731 21.22 11.04 -50.96
CA GLY A 731 22.17 12.13 -51.08
C GLY A 731 23.32 11.80 -52.03
N PRO A 732 24.08 12.79 -52.50
CA PRO A 732 25.27 12.57 -53.33
C PRO A 732 26.39 11.84 -52.57
N ASP A 733 27.23 11.09 -53.29
CA ASP A 733 28.33 10.28 -52.73
C ASP A 733 29.40 11.08 -51.93
N TRP A 734 29.37 12.41 -52.02
CA TRP A 734 30.24 13.32 -51.26
C TRP A 734 29.65 13.78 -49.92
N ILE A 735 28.46 13.31 -49.56
CA ILE A 735 27.86 13.45 -48.24
C ILE A 735 28.09 12.17 -47.44
N HIS A 736 28.62 12.32 -46.24
CA HIS A 736 28.82 11.22 -45.29
C HIS A 736 28.14 11.56 -43.96
N LEU A 737 27.38 10.61 -43.43
CA LEU A 737 26.76 10.72 -42.11
C LEU A 737 27.26 9.57 -41.24
N ASP A 738 27.92 9.91 -40.13
CA ASP A 738 28.34 8.90 -39.17
C ASP A 738 27.12 8.35 -38.42
N ALA A 739 26.91 7.04 -38.53
CA ALA A 739 25.68 6.39 -38.07
C ALA A 739 25.50 6.37 -36.55
N THR A 740 26.56 6.61 -35.76
CA THR A 740 26.51 6.58 -34.28
C THR A 740 26.58 7.97 -33.68
N THR A 741 27.46 8.81 -34.19
CA THR A 741 27.71 10.15 -33.66
C THR A 741 26.77 11.19 -34.25
N GLY A 742 26.17 10.94 -35.42
CA GLY A 742 25.33 11.92 -36.11
C GLY A 742 26.12 13.07 -36.73
N VAL A 743 27.43 12.92 -36.94
CA VAL A 743 28.25 13.91 -37.63
C VAL A 743 27.99 13.82 -39.13
N LEU A 744 27.37 14.87 -39.68
CA LEU A 744 27.14 15.07 -41.11
C LEU A 744 28.32 15.84 -41.71
N THR A 745 29.00 15.23 -42.68
CA THR A 745 30.11 15.83 -43.44
C THR A 745 29.70 15.94 -44.89
N MET A 746 29.74 17.16 -45.43
CA MET A 746 29.45 17.44 -46.84
C MET A 746 30.69 18.03 -47.50
N SER A 747 31.29 17.30 -48.44
CA SER A 747 32.55 17.67 -49.09
C SER A 747 32.41 17.74 -50.63
N PRO A 748 31.62 18.69 -51.17
CA PRO A 748 31.31 18.74 -52.59
C PRO A 748 32.58 18.96 -53.45
N PRO A 749 32.83 18.14 -54.49
CA PRO A 749 33.99 18.30 -55.36
C PRO A 749 33.89 19.56 -56.26
N VAL A 750 35.04 20.02 -56.77
CA VAL A 750 35.14 21.18 -57.68
C VAL A 750 34.32 21.00 -58.97
N GLN A 751 34.20 19.78 -59.47
CA GLN A 751 33.54 19.49 -60.75
C GLN A 751 32.29 18.62 -60.53
N GLY A 752 31.17 19.03 -61.12
CA GLY A 752 29.94 18.24 -61.15
C GLY A 752 29.04 18.32 -59.90
N ALA A 753 29.46 19.07 -58.87
CA ALA A 753 28.66 19.24 -57.65
C ALA A 753 27.87 20.54 -57.59
N LEU A 754 28.05 21.50 -58.50
CA LEU A 754 27.33 22.78 -58.46
C LEU A 754 25.82 22.62 -58.66
N GLY A 755 25.03 23.45 -57.96
CA GLY A 755 23.57 23.46 -57.99
C GLY A 755 22.90 22.68 -56.86
N ASN A 756 21.59 22.45 -56.98
CA ASN A 756 20.77 21.83 -55.94
C ASN A 756 20.91 20.30 -55.92
N HIS A 757 21.07 19.75 -54.72
CA HIS A 757 21.01 18.32 -54.44
C HIS A 757 20.03 18.05 -53.31
N THR A 758 19.14 17.09 -53.50
CA THR A 758 18.22 16.64 -52.45
C THR A 758 18.94 15.68 -51.52
N VAL A 759 18.76 15.87 -50.22
CA VAL A 759 19.33 15.05 -49.16
C VAL A 759 18.20 14.62 -48.22
N THR A 760 18.11 13.32 -47.95
CA THR A 760 17.16 12.76 -47.00
C THR A 760 17.89 12.00 -45.91
N LEU A 761 17.66 12.41 -44.66
CA LEU A 761 18.20 11.75 -43.46
C LEU A 761 17.08 11.07 -42.70
N ARG A 762 17.42 9.94 -42.08
CA ARG A 762 16.55 9.23 -41.15
C ARG A 762 17.28 8.99 -39.83
N ILE A 763 16.62 9.30 -38.73
CA ILE A 763 17.10 9.07 -37.39
C ILE A 763 16.17 8.06 -36.76
N ARG A 764 16.69 6.89 -36.41
CA ARG A 764 15.90 5.77 -35.89
C ARG A 764 16.31 5.44 -34.47
N SER A 765 15.34 5.22 -33.59
CA SER A 765 15.58 4.69 -32.25
C SER A 765 15.64 3.16 -32.26
N ASN A 766 16.31 2.59 -31.27
CA ASN A 766 16.29 1.15 -30.97
C ASN A 766 14.89 0.61 -30.59
N GLN A 767 13.88 1.47 -30.44
CA GLN A 767 12.50 1.11 -30.14
C GLN A 767 11.59 1.10 -31.39
N GLY A 768 12.12 1.53 -32.54
CA GLY A 768 11.43 1.49 -33.83
C GLY A 768 10.86 2.83 -34.29
N ASP A 769 10.84 3.85 -33.42
CA ASP A 769 10.47 5.21 -33.78
C ASP A 769 11.51 5.85 -34.70
N ALA A 770 11.08 6.74 -35.60
CA ALA A 770 11.97 7.41 -36.51
C ALA A 770 11.48 8.81 -36.90
N ASP A 771 12.43 9.69 -37.17
CA ASP A 771 12.23 10.99 -37.79
C ASP A 771 12.96 11.03 -39.13
N VAL A 772 12.32 11.64 -40.13
CA VAL A 772 12.82 11.72 -41.50
C VAL A 772 12.82 13.17 -41.93
N ILE A 773 13.97 13.67 -42.39
CA ILE A 773 14.13 15.03 -42.85
C ILE A 773 14.72 15.03 -44.26
N GLY A 774 13.99 15.66 -45.18
CA GLY A 774 14.49 15.99 -46.51
C GLY A 774 14.76 17.49 -46.64
N TRP A 775 15.87 17.88 -47.27
CA TRP A 775 16.10 19.25 -47.70
C TRP A 775 16.95 19.30 -48.98
N ASP A 776 16.90 20.44 -49.66
CA ASP A 776 17.78 20.72 -50.80
C ASP A 776 18.96 21.57 -50.34
N VAL A 777 20.17 21.12 -50.71
CA VAL A 777 21.43 21.87 -50.51
C VAL A 777 21.95 22.37 -51.85
N ASP A 778 22.19 23.67 -51.93
CA ASP A 778 22.72 24.34 -53.11
C ASP A 778 24.23 24.54 -52.98
N VAL A 779 25.00 23.91 -53.87
CA VAL A 779 26.46 24.01 -53.88
C VAL A 779 26.88 25.20 -54.73
N GLN A 780 27.51 26.18 -54.09
CA GLN A 780 27.90 27.46 -54.69
C GLN A 780 29.39 27.51 -55.02
N PRO A 781 29.80 28.19 -56.10
CA PRO A 781 31.22 28.38 -56.39
C PRO A 781 31.88 29.23 -55.28
N VAL A 782 33.12 28.90 -54.91
CA VAL A 782 33.92 29.73 -54.00
C VAL A 782 34.17 31.07 -54.68
N SER A 783 33.65 32.17 -54.12
CA SER A 783 33.95 33.50 -54.66
C SER A 783 35.44 33.80 -54.46
N PRO A 784 36.19 34.17 -55.51
CA PRO A 784 37.56 34.65 -55.32
C PRO A 784 37.48 35.92 -54.48
N ALA A 785 38.21 35.96 -53.37
CA ALA A 785 38.42 37.19 -52.62
C ALA A 785 38.90 38.26 -53.60
N THR A 786 38.25 39.42 -53.60
CA THR A 786 38.69 40.62 -54.32
C THR A 786 40.08 41.00 -53.83
N GLU A 787 41.11 40.58 -54.56
CA GLU A 787 42.34 41.34 -54.70
C GLU A 787 41.97 42.62 -55.46
N ASP A 788 41.61 43.69 -54.73
CA ASP A 788 41.75 45.08 -55.20
C ASP A 788 41.45 46.07 -54.06
N ALA A 789 42.50 46.50 -53.35
CA ALA A 789 42.71 47.87 -52.89
C ALA A 789 44.12 48.05 -52.28
N ILE A 790 45.09 48.32 -53.17
CA ILE A 790 46.41 49.00 -53.01
C ILE A 790 47.49 48.30 -52.17
#